data_AF-A0A1H0M230-F1
#
_entry.id   AF-A0A1H0M230-F1
#
_cell.length_a   1.000
_cell.length_b   1.000
_cell.length_c   1.000
_cell.angle_alpha   90.00
_cell.angle_beta   90.00
_cell.angle_gamma   90.00
#
_symmetry.space_group_name_H-M   'P 1'
#
loop_
_entity.id
_entity.type
_entity.pdbx_description
1 polymer ?
#
loop_
_entity_poly.entity_id
_entity_poly.type
_entity_poly.pdbx_seq_one_letter_code
_entity_poly.pdbx_strand_id
1 'polypeptide(L)'
;MSSFSTVDILGAGPAGLYAAILLRRHFPDVSVRVIERNPRGSTFGFGVVFSDRVLATLQADDPEIYGLIVPHMTQWRDMALVTPTGREVIDGMGYAAIARVALNELLTKRAEELGAVLEFGREVTDPAALDADLVIGADGLNSVLRDSDAAGFGPQRDHFGNHFAWFGAPVAFERLTQTFVKSDSGTFTAHHYPFGPDRSTFIVECDDATFRACGFAEMSEEESARQCGAVFADALQGRGLLTNNSVWRQFPRLWCDSWVSGRRVILGDAAHTAHFSIGSGTRLAMEDAFALVADLRAHDDLDAALAAFQRERPPVARGIVDAANTSARWYEDFAARLDRPALDFAFDYLTRSGRMDMDRLREAAPGFMARYDSIKEAAPDPVVDPVAPDVAGAHEIGFDKAAHSNCSGLLWQNLDRNPDKIAIVSPLGSLTYAELIAEAARWGDAFRRAGLTRGERIAFFLDDTPVYPAAFYGAVRSGFVPVLLNIQTKPDVLNYFLKDSAARFALVESELAGVFDAETLEDTRLETLIIANGMSDNGLAVSAETFLEGTATTLEPADTGPDDMAFWMYSSGSTGRPKGIVHLHHDMAYIQQSFGQHVLKLTRDDICYSVPKAYFAYGFGNSLVFPFVCGATSVMVPGQPQPDVVLDAIAAFRPTVLFGLPTLYTALVRAQDVAQRDLSSLRKSMSAAEVLSADVYTAWKELVGHGPTEGLGSTEMLHIYLSNRLDDHRLGAAGARVPGYEIRLETPDGKPAAPGEEGVMFVRGHSSAPTYWNRPDKTRDTMRGDWIYTGDRFVEEDGFYYFRGRSDDLVKVSGQWVWPLEVERCLNEHPDIHECVVLAEQLEDKRTALRAVVSLVPGVAADEAETKKLRDFVKVHLTPFKSPRLFDYVAELPKTGTGKIDRQALVRKSDAVA
;
A
#
# COMPACT_ATOMS: atom_id res chain seq x y z
N MET A 1 45.54 -1.96 17.42
CA MET A 1 46.06 -1.37 16.18
C MET A 1 45.03 -1.66 15.11
N SER A 2 44.61 -0.67 14.33
CA SER A 2 43.68 -0.87 13.21
C SER A 2 44.27 -1.81 12.18
N SER A 3 43.44 -2.57 11.46
CA SER A 3 43.84 -3.46 10.35
C SER A 3 44.31 -2.73 9.09
N PHE A 4 44.26 -1.39 9.10
CA PHE A 4 44.70 -0.49 8.04
C PHE A 4 45.39 0.73 8.67
N SER A 5 46.30 1.35 7.93
CA SER A 5 47.11 2.49 8.37
C SER A 5 46.96 3.71 7.46
N THR A 6 46.46 3.54 6.24
CA THR A 6 46.35 4.59 5.21
C THR A 6 44.99 4.58 4.51
N VAL A 7 44.37 5.74 4.37
CA VAL A 7 43.10 5.92 3.63
C VAL A 7 43.23 7.10 2.67
N ASP A 8 42.96 6.86 1.39
CA ASP A 8 42.79 7.91 0.38
C ASP A 8 41.31 8.11 0.07
N ILE A 9 40.85 9.36 0.10
CA ILE A 9 39.47 9.74 -0.18
C ILE A 9 39.46 10.66 -1.41
N LEU A 10 38.78 10.25 -2.46
CA LEU A 10 38.58 11.05 -3.66
C LEU A 10 37.31 11.90 -3.50
N GLY A 11 37.45 13.21 -3.54
CA GLY A 11 36.36 14.18 -3.40
C GLY A 11 36.26 14.81 -2.01
N ALA A 12 36.23 16.14 -1.97
CA ALA A 12 36.07 16.96 -0.76
C ALA A 12 34.65 17.55 -0.63
N GLY A 13 33.64 16.79 -1.07
CA GLY A 13 32.24 17.08 -0.76
C GLY A 13 31.84 16.63 0.65
N PRO A 14 30.57 16.82 1.05
CA PRO A 14 30.10 16.43 2.38
C PRO A 14 30.38 14.98 2.76
N ALA A 15 30.22 14.02 1.85
CA ALA A 15 30.56 12.60 2.12
C ALA A 15 32.05 12.40 2.43
N GLY A 16 32.94 12.88 1.56
CA GLY A 16 34.37 12.66 1.71
C GLY A 16 34.95 13.39 2.93
N LEU A 17 34.56 14.65 3.14
CA LEU A 17 35.00 15.42 4.31
C LEU A 17 34.45 14.82 5.61
N TYR A 18 33.20 14.37 5.63
CA TYR A 18 32.62 13.76 6.82
C TYR A 18 33.24 12.39 7.12
N ALA A 19 33.50 11.57 6.10
CA ALA A 19 34.26 10.34 6.24
C ALA A 19 35.66 10.59 6.82
N ALA A 20 36.37 11.62 6.33
CA ALA A 20 37.68 12.00 6.84
C ALA A 20 37.65 12.38 8.32
N ILE A 21 36.67 13.18 8.74
CA ILE A 21 36.45 13.57 10.13
C ILE A 21 36.21 12.33 11.01
N LEU A 22 35.28 11.46 10.61
CA LEU A 22 34.92 10.26 11.37
C LEU A 22 36.11 9.29 11.49
N LEU A 23 36.84 9.09 10.40
CA LEU A 23 38.04 8.25 10.38
C LEU A 23 39.11 8.80 11.33
N ARG A 24 39.43 10.11 11.28
CA ARG A 24 40.43 10.70 12.17
C ARG A 24 39.99 10.73 13.64
N ARG A 25 38.69 10.85 13.93
CA ARG A 25 38.14 10.79 15.29
C ARG A 25 38.23 9.39 15.90
N HIS A 26 37.91 8.36 15.11
CA HIS A 26 37.82 6.99 15.62
C HIS A 26 39.11 6.18 15.43
N PHE A 27 39.96 6.57 14.48
CA PHE A 27 41.25 5.95 14.16
C PHE A 27 42.36 7.02 14.11
N PRO A 28 42.76 7.59 15.26
CA PRO A 28 43.70 8.71 15.30
C PRO A 28 45.12 8.37 14.79
N ASP A 29 45.46 7.08 14.70
CA ASP A 29 46.74 6.61 14.17
C ASP A 29 46.73 6.39 12.65
N VAL A 30 45.56 6.41 11.99
CA VAL A 30 45.42 6.18 10.56
C VAL A 30 45.67 7.46 9.77
N SER A 31 46.58 7.42 8.80
CA SER A 31 46.80 8.53 7.88
C SER A 31 45.62 8.66 6.92
N VAL A 32 44.98 9.83 6.88
CA VAL A 32 43.84 10.10 6.00
C VAL A 32 44.19 11.26 5.08
N ARG A 33 44.10 11.02 3.77
CA ARG A 33 44.30 12.03 2.73
C ARG A 33 43.04 12.18 1.89
N VAL A 34 42.60 13.42 1.69
CA VAL A 34 41.47 13.78 0.82
C VAL A 34 42.03 14.49 -0.41
N ILE A 35 41.69 14.00 -1.61
CA ILE A 35 42.14 14.52 -2.89
C ILE A 35 40.94 15.08 -3.65
N GLU A 36 40.94 16.37 -3.96
CA GLU A 36 39.87 17.08 -4.65
C GLU A 36 40.40 17.69 -5.96
N ARG A 37 39.72 17.37 -7.07
CA ARG A 37 40.10 17.85 -8.40
C ARG A 37 39.89 19.35 -8.56
N ASN A 38 38.89 19.90 -7.87
CA ASN A 38 38.56 21.30 -7.95
C ASN A 38 39.40 22.17 -7.00
N PRO A 39 39.63 23.45 -7.32
CA PRO A 39 40.23 24.40 -6.38
C PRO A 39 39.43 24.52 -5.07
N ARG A 40 40.10 24.84 -3.96
CA ARG A 40 39.45 25.10 -2.66
C ARG A 40 38.36 26.18 -2.81
N GLY A 41 37.21 25.95 -2.20
CA GLY A 41 36.06 26.86 -2.29
C GLY A 41 35.19 26.68 -3.54
N SER A 42 35.61 25.86 -4.51
CA SER A 42 34.76 25.52 -5.65
C SER A 42 33.57 24.68 -5.19
N THR A 43 32.36 25.07 -5.58
CA THR A 43 31.16 24.29 -5.32
C THR A 43 30.16 24.47 -6.44
N PHE A 44 29.34 23.45 -6.65
CA PHE A 44 28.21 23.51 -7.58
C PHE A 44 26.92 23.64 -6.77
N GLY A 45 26.08 24.59 -7.15
CA GLY A 45 24.85 24.92 -6.44
C GLY A 45 25.05 25.90 -5.28
N PHE A 46 23.99 26.07 -4.48
CA PHE A 46 23.87 27.15 -3.50
C PHE A 46 23.66 26.63 -2.08
N GLY A 47 22.43 26.39 -1.62
CA GLY A 47 22.13 25.91 -0.26
C GLY A 47 21.91 24.39 -0.17
N VAL A 48 22.11 23.83 1.02
CA VAL A 48 21.74 22.45 1.37
C VAL A 48 20.69 22.50 2.46
N VAL A 49 19.61 21.72 2.29
CA VAL A 49 18.48 21.66 3.23
C VAL A 49 18.48 20.32 3.99
N PHE A 50 18.10 20.37 5.27
CA PHE A 50 17.91 19.25 6.17
C PHE A 50 16.51 19.39 6.79
N SER A 51 15.72 18.32 6.84
CA SER A 51 14.48 18.36 7.62
C SER A 51 14.77 18.23 9.11
N ASP A 52 13.84 18.66 9.95
CA ASP A 52 14.00 18.58 11.42
C ASP A 52 14.29 17.15 11.89
N ARG A 53 13.66 16.15 11.26
CA ARG A 53 13.93 14.73 11.56
C ARG A 53 15.36 14.34 11.23
N VAL A 54 15.91 14.83 10.12
CA VAL A 54 17.29 14.55 9.72
C VAL A 54 18.27 15.16 10.70
N LEU A 55 18.01 16.41 11.11
CA LEU A 55 18.81 17.08 12.12
C LEU A 55 18.77 16.36 13.46
N ALA A 56 17.60 15.86 13.88
CA ALA A 56 17.46 15.07 15.10
C ALA A 56 18.29 13.77 15.05
N THR A 57 18.28 13.06 13.91
CA THR A 57 19.14 11.88 13.71
C THR A 57 20.62 12.26 13.78
N LEU A 58 21.04 13.32 13.08
CA LEU A 58 22.43 13.79 13.13
C LEU A 58 22.83 14.20 14.56
N GLN A 59 21.94 14.80 15.33
CA GLN A 59 22.20 15.16 16.73
C GLN A 59 22.43 13.92 17.61
N ALA A 60 21.65 12.86 17.38
CA ALA A 60 21.77 11.61 18.13
C ALA A 60 23.05 10.85 17.76
N ASP A 61 23.36 10.78 16.46
CA ASP A 61 24.47 9.99 15.94
C ASP A 61 25.82 10.72 16.07
N ASP A 62 25.83 12.05 15.89
CA ASP A 62 27.03 12.88 15.95
C ASP A 62 26.75 14.32 16.47
N PRO A 63 26.58 14.47 17.80
CA PRO A 63 26.26 15.77 18.41
C PRO A 63 27.33 16.84 18.17
N GLU A 64 28.57 16.46 17.87
CA GLU A 64 29.66 17.38 17.57
C GLU A 64 29.47 18.04 16.21
N ILE A 65 29.23 17.25 15.16
CA ILE A 65 28.96 17.80 13.82
C ILE A 65 27.64 18.56 13.80
N TYR A 66 26.62 18.07 14.50
CA TYR A 66 25.40 18.83 14.73
C TYR A 66 25.70 20.22 15.33
N GLY A 67 26.45 20.28 16.43
CA GLY A 67 26.83 21.53 17.08
C GLY A 67 27.72 22.45 16.23
N LEU A 68 28.49 21.88 15.29
CA LEU A 68 29.32 22.63 14.35
C LEU A 68 28.49 23.32 13.25
N ILE A 69 27.50 22.63 12.68
CA ILE A 69 26.80 23.12 11.47
C ILE A 69 25.53 23.92 11.78
N VAL A 70 24.78 23.52 12.81
CA VAL A 70 23.45 24.09 13.11
C VAL A 70 23.48 25.59 13.44
N PRO A 71 24.49 26.14 14.14
CA PRO A 71 24.57 27.59 14.37
C PRO A 71 24.67 28.44 13.10
N HIS A 72 25.04 27.83 11.98
CA HIS A 72 25.17 28.49 10.67
C HIS A 72 23.97 28.25 9.75
N MET A 73 22.93 27.56 10.24
CA MET A 73 21.73 27.25 9.47
C MET A 73 20.65 28.33 9.63
N THR A 74 19.93 28.59 8.54
CA THR A 74 18.64 29.29 8.59
C THR A 74 17.54 28.26 8.79
N GLN A 75 16.66 28.47 9.76
CA GLN A 75 15.58 27.54 10.11
C GLN A 75 14.21 28.15 9.89
N TRP A 76 13.25 27.32 9.51
CA TRP A 76 11.84 27.67 9.40
C TRP A 76 10.98 26.47 9.77
N ARG A 77 9.72 26.72 10.16
CA ARG A 77 8.81 25.67 10.68
C ARG A 77 7.76 25.20 9.69
N ASP A 78 7.49 26.01 8.67
CA ASP A 78 6.38 25.79 7.75
C ASP A 78 6.91 25.75 6.31
N MET A 79 6.17 25.14 5.40
CA MET A 79 6.44 25.26 3.97
C MET A 79 5.28 25.95 3.25
N ALA A 80 5.52 26.42 2.03
CA ALA A 80 4.47 26.95 1.18
C ALA A 80 4.44 26.24 -0.19
N LEU A 81 3.25 26.14 -0.75
CA LEU A 81 3.01 25.74 -2.13
C LEU A 81 2.25 26.87 -2.82
N VAL A 82 2.75 27.28 -3.98
CA VAL A 82 2.12 28.31 -4.82
C VAL A 82 1.82 27.67 -6.15
N THR A 83 0.55 27.73 -6.54
CA THR A 83 0.02 27.19 -7.79
C THR A 83 -0.77 28.29 -8.51
N PRO A 84 -1.14 28.11 -9.78
CA PRO A 84 -2.02 29.05 -10.47
C PRO A 84 -3.38 29.25 -9.77
N THR A 85 -3.85 28.25 -9.01
CA THR A 85 -5.15 28.28 -8.32
C THR A 85 -5.08 28.88 -6.91
N GLY A 86 -3.88 29.06 -6.35
CA GLY A 86 -3.72 29.67 -5.02
C GLY A 86 -2.40 29.32 -4.32
N ARG A 87 -2.28 29.85 -3.10
CA ARG A 87 -1.14 29.64 -2.20
C ARG A 87 -1.59 28.93 -0.92
N GLU A 88 -0.94 27.83 -0.59
CA GLU A 88 -1.13 27.10 0.66
C GLU A 88 0.10 27.21 1.55
N VAL A 89 -0.13 27.47 2.84
CA VAL A 89 0.89 27.39 3.88
C VAL A 89 0.61 26.15 4.72
N ILE A 90 1.61 25.30 4.86
CA ILE A 90 1.53 24.02 5.55
C ILE A 90 2.41 24.10 6.79
N ASP A 91 1.78 24.02 7.95
CA ASP A 91 2.43 24.04 9.26
C ASP A 91 3.22 22.76 9.55
N GLY A 92 4.22 22.87 10.42
CA GLY A 92 4.96 21.73 10.97
C GLY A 92 5.90 21.00 9.98
N MET A 93 5.97 21.49 8.75
CA MET A 93 6.92 21.05 7.73
C MET A 93 8.25 21.82 7.85
N GLY A 94 8.93 21.65 8.99
CA GLY A 94 10.14 22.37 9.35
C GLY A 94 11.42 21.86 8.69
N TYR A 95 12.27 22.80 8.31
CA TYR A 95 13.57 22.53 7.73
C TYR A 95 14.61 23.57 8.16
N ALA A 96 15.87 23.20 8.00
CA ALA A 96 17.02 24.07 8.14
C ALA A 96 17.87 24.01 6.88
N ALA A 97 18.48 25.12 6.48
CA ALA A 97 19.45 25.11 5.40
C ALA A 97 20.69 25.96 5.68
N ILE A 98 21.79 25.55 5.06
CA ILE A 98 23.10 26.20 5.13
C ILE A 98 23.66 26.38 3.72
N ALA A 99 24.43 27.44 3.49
CA ALA A 99 25.19 27.59 2.25
C ALA A 99 26.13 26.38 2.06
N ARG A 100 26.13 25.77 0.88
CA ARG A 100 26.99 24.61 0.57
C ARG A 100 28.47 24.93 0.73
N VAL A 101 28.88 26.16 0.35
CA VAL A 101 30.24 26.67 0.59
C VAL A 101 30.57 26.65 2.09
N ALA A 102 29.70 27.22 2.92
CA ALA A 102 29.92 27.28 4.37
C ALA A 102 29.97 25.89 5.01
N LEU A 103 29.09 24.96 4.60
CA LEU A 103 29.13 23.58 5.06
C LEU A 103 30.47 22.91 4.73
N ASN A 104 30.91 23.01 3.48
CA ASN A 104 32.17 22.41 3.05
C ASN A 104 33.36 23.05 3.78
N GLU A 105 33.37 24.35 4.02
CA GLU A 105 34.42 25.04 4.76
C GLU A 105 34.49 24.61 6.22
N LEU A 106 33.34 24.47 6.89
CA LEU A 106 33.26 23.98 8.27
C LEU A 106 33.82 22.55 8.38
N LEU A 107 33.40 21.65 7.49
CA LEU A 107 33.88 20.27 7.46
C LEU A 107 35.37 20.20 7.08
N THR A 108 35.82 21.01 6.13
CA THR A 108 37.23 21.13 5.72
C THR A 108 38.10 21.51 6.91
N LYS A 109 37.74 22.60 7.60
CA LYS A 109 38.46 23.07 8.78
C LYS A 109 38.51 22.00 9.87
N ARG A 110 37.39 21.30 10.10
CA ARG A 110 37.34 20.24 11.11
C ARG A 110 38.20 19.04 10.75
N ALA A 111 38.22 18.63 9.49
CA ALA A 111 39.09 17.56 9.01
C ALA A 111 40.58 17.92 9.18
N GLU A 112 40.97 19.16 8.85
CA GLU A 112 42.32 19.69 9.04
C GLU A 112 42.72 19.71 10.53
N GLU A 113 41.84 20.16 11.42
CA GLU A 113 42.07 20.17 12.88
C GLU A 113 42.31 18.76 13.46
N LEU A 114 41.67 17.74 12.86
CA LEU A 114 41.84 16.34 13.24
C LEU A 114 43.06 15.68 12.57
N GLY A 115 43.79 16.41 11.73
CA GLY A 115 45.02 15.97 11.08
C GLY A 115 44.84 15.22 9.76
N ALA A 116 43.70 15.36 9.08
CA ALA A 116 43.57 14.90 7.69
C ALA A 116 44.40 15.80 6.76
N VAL A 117 45.01 15.21 5.72
CA VAL A 117 45.75 15.94 4.67
C VAL A 117 44.81 16.21 3.50
N LEU A 118 44.57 17.48 3.15
CA LEU A 118 43.65 17.85 2.07
C LEU A 118 44.42 18.45 0.89
N GLU A 119 44.25 17.87 -0.29
CA GLU A 119 44.89 18.29 -1.55
C GLU A 119 43.85 18.75 -2.57
N PHE A 120 43.69 20.07 -2.73
CA PHE A 120 42.77 20.66 -3.71
C PHE A 120 43.48 20.95 -5.05
N GLY A 121 42.72 20.96 -6.14
CA GLY A 121 43.23 21.20 -7.50
C GLY A 121 44.05 20.03 -8.07
N ARG A 122 43.95 18.83 -7.47
CA ARG A 122 44.67 17.63 -7.91
C ARG A 122 43.68 16.63 -8.50
N GLU A 123 43.78 16.41 -9.80
CA GLU A 123 42.99 15.38 -10.48
C GLU A 123 43.66 14.01 -10.40
N VAL A 124 42.89 12.98 -10.06
CA VAL A 124 43.29 11.58 -10.10
C VAL A 124 42.63 10.95 -11.32
N THR A 125 43.43 10.55 -12.31
CA THR A 125 42.95 9.92 -13.54
C THR A 125 43.04 8.39 -13.51
N ASP A 126 43.93 7.83 -12.68
CA ASP A 126 44.07 6.40 -12.45
C ASP A 126 44.06 6.10 -10.94
N PRO A 127 42.91 5.68 -10.38
CA PRO A 127 42.81 5.30 -8.97
C PRO A 127 43.67 4.09 -8.59
N ALA A 128 44.14 3.27 -9.54
CA ALA A 128 45.02 2.15 -9.25
C ALA A 128 46.43 2.58 -8.82
N ALA A 129 46.82 3.83 -9.10
CA ALA A 129 48.09 4.40 -8.69
C ALA A 129 48.10 4.93 -7.24
N LEU A 130 46.97 4.86 -6.53
CA LEU A 130 46.88 5.24 -5.12
C LEU A 130 47.42 4.11 -4.24
N ASP A 131 48.40 4.44 -3.41
CA ASP A 131 49.05 3.53 -2.45
C ASP A 131 48.44 3.75 -1.06
N ALA A 132 47.23 3.20 -0.86
CA ALA A 132 46.51 3.26 0.40
C ALA A 132 45.82 1.91 0.71
N ASP A 133 45.69 1.57 1.98
CA ASP A 133 45.03 0.34 2.43
C ASP A 133 43.53 0.33 2.10
N LEU A 134 42.91 1.51 2.08
CA LEU A 134 41.51 1.73 1.72
C LEU A 134 41.38 2.98 0.84
N VAL A 135 40.64 2.86 -0.28
CA VAL A 135 40.32 4.00 -1.15
C VAL A 135 38.82 4.25 -1.14
N ILE A 136 38.40 5.49 -0.85
CA ILE A 136 37.00 5.89 -0.80
C ILE A 136 36.70 6.89 -1.94
N GLY A 137 35.77 6.54 -2.82
CA GLY A 137 35.23 7.41 -3.87
C GLY A 137 34.02 8.17 -3.35
N ALA A 138 34.20 9.46 -3.09
CA ALA A 138 33.17 10.41 -2.69
C ALA A 138 33.13 11.64 -3.64
N ASP A 139 33.59 11.45 -4.89
CA ASP A 139 33.75 12.47 -5.92
C ASP A 139 32.51 12.61 -6.84
N GLY A 140 31.38 12.10 -6.36
CA GLY A 140 30.05 12.34 -6.91
C GLY A 140 29.75 11.60 -8.22
N LEU A 141 28.81 12.14 -9.01
CA LEU A 141 28.29 11.49 -10.20
C LEU A 141 29.38 11.11 -11.21
N ASN A 142 30.48 11.85 -11.28
CA ASN A 142 31.60 11.60 -12.20
C ASN A 142 32.75 10.85 -11.49
N SER A 143 32.40 9.90 -10.63
CA SER A 143 33.36 9.16 -9.81
C SER A 143 34.37 8.38 -10.65
N VAL A 144 35.64 8.74 -10.53
CA VAL A 144 36.73 8.05 -11.25
C VAL A 144 36.93 6.65 -10.66
N LEU A 145 36.72 6.48 -9.35
CA LEU A 145 36.86 5.19 -8.70
C LEU A 145 35.84 4.17 -9.23
N ARG A 146 34.56 4.56 -9.28
CA ARG A 146 33.51 3.71 -9.85
C ARG A 146 33.79 3.38 -11.32
N ASP A 147 34.19 4.38 -12.11
CA ASP A 147 34.40 4.20 -13.55
C ASP A 147 35.65 3.35 -13.84
N SER A 148 36.66 3.36 -12.95
CA SER A 148 37.86 2.52 -13.05
C SER A 148 37.61 1.03 -12.85
N ASP A 149 36.49 0.66 -12.21
CA ASP A 149 36.09 -0.74 -11.97
C ASP A 149 34.57 -0.91 -12.09
N ALA A 150 34.03 -0.54 -13.26
CA ALA A 150 32.60 -0.64 -13.51
C ALA A 150 32.07 -2.07 -13.36
N ALA A 151 32.90 -3.10 -13.63
CA ALA A 151 32.51 -4.49 -13.44
C ALA A 151 32.34 -4.86 -11.96
N GLY A 152 33.21 -4.36 -11.07
CA GLY A 152 33.11 -4.59 -9.64
C GLY A 152 31.95 -3.86 -8.97
N PHE A 153 31.65 -2.62 -9.40
CA PHE A 153 30.58 -1.81 -8.80
C PHE A 153 29.20 -2.01 -9.45
N GLY A 154 29.14 -2.43 -10.71
CA GLY A 154 27.88 -2.65 -11.45
C GLY A 154 26.98 -1.42 -11.53
N PRO A 155 27.42 -0.31 -12.15
CA PRO A 155 26.61 0.91 -12.23
C PRO A 155 25.50 0.82 -13.26
N GLN A 156 24.28 1.12 -12.85
CA GLN A 156 23.11 1.31 -13.69
C GLN A 156 22.80 2.81 -13.77
N ARG A 157 22.70 3.34 -14.99
CA ARG A 157 22.44 4.76 -15.24
C ARG A 157 21.25 4.95 -16.16
N ASP A 158 20.34 5.82 -15.74
CA ASP A 158 19.19 6.30 -16.50
C ASP A 158 18.98 7.79 -16.19
N HIS A 159 18.00 8.45 -16.82
CA HIS A 159 17.64 9.84 -16.53
C HIS A 159 16.12 10.00 -16.37
N PHE A 160 15.73 11.01 -15.60
CA PHE A 160 14.37 11.53 -15.62
C PHE A 160 14.15 12.39 -16.88
N GLY A 161 12.89 12.59 -17.28
CA GLY A 161 12.53 13.34 -18.48
C GLY A 161 12.63 14.84 -18.29
N ASN A 162 12.31 15.34 -17.09
CA ASN A 162 12.38 16.75 -16.76
C ASN A 162 13.81 17.32 -16.76
N HIS A 163 13.93 18.58 -17.17
CA HIS A 163 15.16 19.35 -17.13
C HIS A 163 15.13 20.30 -15.95
N PHE A 164 16.24 20.43 -15.23
CA PHE A 164 16.40 21.38 -14.14
C PHE A 164 17.69 22.20 -14.26
N ALA A 165 17.66 23.40 -13.70
CA ALA A 165 18.83 24.25 -13.50
C ALA A 165 18.82 24.84 -12.09
N TRP A 166 20.00 24.91 -11.46
CA TRP A 166 20.16 25.34 -10.08
C TRP A 166 20.73 26.75 -10.01
N PHE A 167 19.87 27.73 -9.72
CA PHE A 167 20.23 29.13 -9.50
C PHE A 167 20.24 29.51 -8.02
N GLY A 168 20.73 30.72 -7.74
CA GLY A 168 20.54 31.40 -6.47
C GLY A 168 19.60 32.58 -6.62
N ALA A 169 19.10 33.11 -5.51
CA ALA A 169 18.32 34.34 -5.50
C ALA A 169 18.91 35.33 -4.47
N PRO A 170 19.01 36.63 -4.80
CA PRO A 170 19.50 37.67 -3.90
C PRO A 170 18.38 38.16 -2.97
N VAL A 171 17.54 37.24 -2.50
CA VAL A 171 16.46 37.45 -1.53
C VAL A 171 16.51 36.29 -0.57
N ALA A 172 16.29 36.54 0.72
CA ALA A 172 16.06 35.49 1.69
C ALA A 172 14.54 35.25 1.75
N PHE A 173 14.09 34.16 1.15
CA PHE A 173 12.71 33.72 1.32
C PHE A 173 12.44 33.40 2.79
N GLU A 174 11.19 33.58 3.23
CA GLU A 174 10.83 33.32 4.62
C GLU A 174 10.94 31.84 4.99
N ARG A 175 10.71 30.95 4.02
CA ARG A 175 10.59 29.51 4.20
C ARG A 175 10.78 28.77 2.88
N LEU A 176 10.87 27.45 2.95
CA LEU A 176 10.80 26.60 1.77
C LEU A 176 9.46 26.77 1.06
N THR A 177 9.53 27.10 -0.23
CA THR A 177 8.36 27.28 -1.07
C THR A 177 8.56 26.55 -2.40
N GLN A 178 7.58 25.75 -2.81
CA GLN A 178 7.47 25.36 -4.23
C GLN A 178 6.53 26.31 -4.94
N THR A 179 6.95 26.81 -6.10
CA THR A 179 6.14 27.67 -6.94
C THR A 179 5.96 27.03 -8.31
N PHE A 180 4.72 26.80 -8.69
CA PHE A 180 4.33 26.25 -9.99
C PHE A 180 3.68 27.33 -10.84
N VAL A 181 4.12 27.45 -12.09
CA VAL A 181 3.70 28.52 -13.00
C VAL A 181 3.30 27.93 -14.35
N LYS A 182 2.19 28.45 -14.90
CA LYS A 182 1.84 28.29 -16.32
C LYS A 182 2.28 29.54 -17.07
N SER A 183 3.01 29.36 -18.17
CA SER A 183 3.45 30.44 -19.05
C SER A 183 3.13 30.11 -20.51
N ASP A 184 3.28 31.09 -21.40
CA ASP A 184 3.09 30.89 -22.84
C ASP A 184 4.04 29.84 -23.44
N SER A 185 5.20 29.62 -22.81
CA SER A 185 6.21 28.65 -23.28
C SER A 185 6.09 27.27 -22.65
N GLY A 186 5.13 27.06 -21.75
CA GLY A 186 4.93 25.81 -21.04
C GLY A 186 4.85 25.97 -19.52
N THR A 187 5.04 24.87 -18.80
CA THR A 187 4.86 24.81 -17.34
C THR A 187 6.19 24.68 -16.61
N PHE A 188 6.33 25.44 -15.52
CA PHE A 188 7.55 25.48 -14.72
C PHE A 188 7.24 25.22 -13.26
N THR A 189 8.21 24.67 -12.55
CA THR A 189 8.25 24.68 -11.09
C THR A 189 9.57 25.23 -10.58
N ALA A 190 9.53 25.92 -9.44
CA ALA A 190 10.71 26.40 -8.75
C ALA A 190 10.70 25.94 -7.30
N HIS A 191 11.81 25.34 -6.88
CA HIS A 191 12.09 25.02 -5.49
C HIS A 191 13.03 26.06 -4.89
N HIS A 192 12.53 26.82 -3.92
CA HIS A 192 13.31 27.89 -3.29
C HIS A 192 13.18 27.95 -1.78
N TYR A 193 14.29 28.27 -1.12
CA TYR A 193 14.42 28.34 0.34
C TYR A 193 15.63 29.19 0.75
N PRO A 194 15.60 29.87 1.92
CA PRO A 194 16.74 30.60 2.44
C PRO A 194 17.84 29.65 2.92
N PHE A 195 19.10 30.02 2.72
CA PHE A 195 20.25 29.34 3.32
C PHE A 195 21.21 30.30 4.04
N GLY A 196 20.83 31.58 4.08
CA GLY A 196 21.54 32.67 4.72
C GLY A 196 20.65 33.92 4.81
N PRO A 197 21.14 34.99 5.45
CA PRO A 197 20.33 36.17 5.77
C PRO A 197 19.86 36.97 4.54
N ASP A 198 20.54 36.86 3.41
CA ASP A 198 20.28 37.63 2.19
C ASP A 198 20.37 36.79 0.90
N ARG A 199 20.33 35.45 1.03
CA ARG A 199 20.49 34.52 -0.09
C ARG A 199 19.58 33.30 0.06
N SER A 200 19.09 32.85 -1.09
CA SER A 200 18.26 31.66 -1.22
C SER A 200 18.66 30.77 -2.39
N THR A 201 18.38 29.48 -2.26
CA THR A 201 18.42 28.53 -3.37
C THR A 201 17.21 28.79 -4.26
N PHE A 202 17.37 28.63 -5.58
CA PHE A 202 16.28 28.70 -6.55
C PHE A 202 16.52 27.67 -7.67
N ILE A 203 15.93 26.48 -7.53
CA ILE A 203 16.05 25.40 -8.53
C ILE A 203 14.83 25.47 -9.43
N VAL A 204 15.02 25.65 -10.74
CA VAL A 204 13.95 25.66 -11.73
C VAL A 204 13.92 24.30 -12.42
N GLU A 205 12.72 23.77 -12.64
CA GLU A 205 12.48 22.51 -13.34
C GLU A 205 11.29 22.66 -14.32
N CYS A 206 11.40 22.02 -15.48
CA CYS A 206 10.35 21.97 -16.50
C CYS A 206 10.44 20.68 -17.33
N ASP A 207 9.36 20.33 -18.01
CA ASP A 207 9.34 19.19 -18.93
C ASP A 207 10.17 19.44 -20.19
N ASP A 208 10.47 18.37 -20.93
CA ASP A 208 11.29 18.45 -22.14
C ASP A 208 10.64 19.30 -23.26
N ALA A 209 9.31 19.35 -23.31
CA ALA A 209 8.60 20.18 -24.28
C ALA A 209 8.79 21.67 -23.99
N THR A 210 8.62 22.08 -22.73
CA THR A 210 8.86 23.45 -22.25
C THR A 210 10.33 23.82 -22.42
N PHE A 211 11.25 22.91 -22.07
CA PHE A 211 12.69 23.11 -22.25
C PHE A 211 13.05 23.45 -23.70
N ARG A 212 12.54 22.67 -24.66
CA ARG A 212 12.73 22.90 -26.10
C ARG A 212 12.05 24.17 -26.58
N ALA A 213 10.82 24.43 -26.16
CA ALA A 213 10.07 25.63 -26.53
C ALA A 213 10.78 26.92 -26.10
N CYS A 214 11.43 26.89 -24.92
CA CYS A 214 12.24 27.99 -24.42
C CYS A 214 13.62 28.12 -25.07
N GLY A 215 14.11 27.09 -25.78
CA GLY A 215 15.43 27.11 -26.41
C GLY A 215 16.60 27.07 -25.42
N PHE A 216 16.38 26.54 -24.20
CA PHE A 216 17.40 26.56 -23.13
C PHE A 216 18.69 25.81 -23.46
N ALA A 217 18.65 24.84 -24.38
CA ALA A 217 19.83 24.09 -24.82
C ALA A 217 20.93 24.97 -25.42
N GLU A 218 20.54 26.07 -26.07
CA GLU A 218 21.46 26.97 -26.78
C GLU A 218 21.77 28.24 -25.97
N MET A 219 21.12 28.42 -24.82
CA MET A 219 21.26 29.62 -23.99
C MET A 219 22.49 29.57 -23.10
N SER A 220 23.14 30.72 -22.96
CA SER A 220 24.07 30.94 -21.86
C SER A 220 23.38 30.83 -20.49
N GLU A 221 24.17 30.65 -19.45
CA GLU A 221 23.69 30.62 -18.06
C GLU A 221 22.95 31.92 -17.69
N GLU A 222 23.42 33.06 -18.19
CA GLU A 222 22.88 34.40 -17.91
C GLU A 222 21.58 34.68 -18.67
N GLU A 223 21.46 34.17 -19.90
CA GLU A 223 20.20 34.21 -20.67
C GLU A 223 19.14 33.35 -20.01
N SER A 224 19.51 32.11 -19.63
CA SER A 224 18.62 31.20 -18.89
C SER A 224 18.15 31.82 -17.57
N ALA A 225 19.05 32.40 -16.78
CA ALA A 225 18.72 33.07 -15.52
C ALA A 225 17.75 34.24 -15.71
N ARG A 226 17.90 35.01 -16.80
CA ARG A 226 17.02 36.15 -17.11
C ARG A 226 15.61 35.69 -17.51
N GLN A 227 15.52 34.66 -18.34
CA GLN A 227 14.25 34.10 -18.77
C GLN A 227 13.49 33.44 -17.62
N CYS A 228 14.17 32.60 -16.83
CA CYS A 228 13.59 32.05 -15.60
C CYS A 228 13.19 33.17 -14.62
N GLY A 229 14.01 34.21 -14.49
CA GLY A 229 13.70 35.38 -13.68
C GLY A 229 12.41 36.09 -14.11
N ALA A 230 12.12 36.13 -15.41
CA ALA A 230 10.87 36.67 -15.95
C ALA A 230 9.66 35.76 -15.65
N VAL A 231 9.82 34.44 -15.82
CA VAL A 231 8.76 33.45 -15.50
C VAL A 231 8.38 33.50 -14.02
N PHE A 232 9.35 33.69 -13.14
CA PHE A 232 9.15 33.72 -11.68
C PHE A 232 9.22 35.13 -11.08
N ALA A 233 8.92 36.17 -11.86
CA ALA A 233 9.08 37.56 -11.42
C ALA A 233 8.34 37.88 -10.11
N ASP A 234 7.13 37.35 -9.93
CA ASP A 234 6.33 37.52 -8.72
C ASP A 234 6.99 36.88 -7.49
N ALA A 235 7.49 35.65 -7.64
CA ALA A 235 8.20 34.97 -6.56
C ALA A 235 9.50 35.71 -6.22
N LEU A 236 10.24 36.17 -7.22
CA LEU A 236 11.53 36.85 -7.05
C LEU A 236 11.42 38.32 -6.67
N GLN A 237 10.20 38.87 -6.58
CA GLN A 237 9.95 40.29 -6.29
C GLN A 237 10.70 41.20 -7.28
N GLY A 238 10.75 40.80 -8.56
CA GLY A 238 11.45 41.51 -9.64
C GLY A 238 12.98 41.46 -9.59
N ARG A 239 13.61 40.67 -8.70
CA ARG A 239 15.08 40.51 -8.64
C ARG A 239 15.57 39.45 -9.62
N GLY A 240 16.77 39.64 -10.16
CA GLY A 240 17.43 38.67 -11.04
C GLY A 240 17.98 37.46 -10.27
N LEU A 241 18.06 36.31 -10.95
CA LEU A 241 18.69 35.10 -10.44
C LEU A 241 20.22 35.20 -10.47
N LEU A 242 20.86 34.48 -9.55
CA LEU A 242 22.32 34.33 -9.45
C LEU A 242 22.76 33.03 -10.11
N THR A 243 23.89 33.10 -10.81
CA THR A 243 24.50 32.03 -11.59
C THR A 243 25.71 31.44 -10.85
N ASN A 244 25.88 30.13 -10.90
CA ASN A 244 27.06 29.39 -10.40
C ASN A 244 27.17 28.02 -11.10
N ASN A 245 27.54 28.04 -12.38
CA ASN A 245 27.50 26.85 -13.25
C ASN A 245 26.10 26.19 -13.26
N SER A 246 25.08 27.05 -13.30
CA SER A 246 23.64 26.81 -13.38
C SER A 246 23.24 26.31 -14.77
N VAL A 247 23.82 25.18 -15.17
CA VAL A 247 23.50 24.51 -16.44
C VAL A 247 22.24 23.67 -16.31
N TRP A 248 21.45 23.65 -17.38
CA TRP A 248 20.29 22.77 -17.54
C TRP A 248 20.73 21.32 -17.77
N ARG A 249 20.06 20.39 -17.09
CA ARG A 249 20.35 18.95 -17.18
C ARG A 249 19.14 18.16 -16.74
N GLN A 250 19.05 16.93 -17.22
CA GLN A 250 18.13 15.94 -16.69
C GLN A 250 18.72 15.31 -15.44
N PHE A 251 17.87 14.99 -14.45
CA PHE A 251 18.36 14.38 -13.22
C PHE A 251 18.79 12.93 -13.47
N PRO A 252 20.06 12.56 -13.17
CA PRO A 252 20.57 11.22 -13.40
C PRO A 252 20.04 10.27 -12.32
N ARG A 253 19.58 9.10 -12.74
CA ARG A 253 19.25 7.95 -11.89
C ARG A 253 20.43 6.98 -11.91
N LEU A 254 21.27 7.06 -10.90
CA LEU A 254 22.40 6.16 -10.72
C LEU A 254 22.09 5.19 -9.58
N TRP A 255 22.38 3.92 -9.80
CA TRP A 255 22.54 2.94 -8.74
C TRP A 255 23.70 1.98 -9.04
N CYS A 256 24.57 1.72 -8.08
CA CYS A 256 25.60 0.68 -8.17
C CYS A 256 25.17 -0.57 -7.39
N ASP A 257 25.18 -1.73 -8.05
CA ASP A 257 24.80 -3.01 -7.45
C ASP A 257 25.73 -3.42 -6.30
N SER A 258 27.02 -3.03 -6.40
CA SER A 258 27.98 -3.08 -5.30
C SER A 258 28.56 -1.70 -5.02
N TRP A 259 28.79 -1.41 -3.74
CA TRP A 259 29.45 -0.20 -3.26
C TRP A 259 30.88 -0.49 -2.80
N VAL A 260 31.29 -1.76 -2.86
CA VAL A 260 32.61 -2.25 -2.49
C VAL A 260 33.17 -3.08 -3.65
N SER A 261 34.41 -2.80 -4.05
CA SER A 261 35.21 -3.66 -4.93
C SER A 261 36.62 -3.81 -4.39
N GLY A 262 36.94 -4.99 -3.86
CA GLY A 262 38.15 -5.18 -3.07
C GLY A 262 38.20 -4.20 -1.90
N ARG A 263 39.30 -3.43 -1.78
CA ARG A 263 39.47 -2.38 -0.75
C ARG A 263 39.15 -0.98 -1.26
N ARG A 264 38.19 -0.90 -2.19
CA ARG A 264 37.68 0.36 -2.76
C ARG A 264 36.20 0.47 -2.44
N VAL A 265 35.79 1.64 -1.95
CA VAL A 265 34.41 1.90 -1.52
C VAL A 265 33.90 3.15 -2.20
N ILE A 266 32.63 3.21 -2.57
CA ILE A 266 31.99 4.42 -3.12
C ILE A 266 30.84 4.89 -2.21
N LEU A 267 30.69 6.20 -2.05
CA LEU A 267 29.72 6.84 -1.13
C LEU A 267 28.93 7.95 -1.82
N GLY A 268 27.67 8.16 -1.39
CA GLY A 268 26.80 9.22 -1.91
C GLY A 268 26.60 9.12 -3.42
N ASP A 269 26.65 10.27 -4.12
CA ASP A 269 26.45 10.37 -5.58
C ASP A 269 27.46 9.57 -6.42
N ALA A 270 28.53 9.03 -5.83
CA ALA A 270 29.39 8.05 -6.49
C ALA A 270 28.71 6.68 -6.60
N ALA A 271 27.91 6.28 -5.61
CA ALA A 271 27.24 4.99 -5.51
C ALA A 271 25.78 5.02 -5.99
N HIS A 272 25.04 6.07 -5.66
CA HIS A 272 23.61 6.20 -5.99
C HIS A 272 23.21 7.67 -6.01
N THR A 273 22.12 8.02 -6.71
CA THR A 273 21.56 9.38 -6.68
C THR A 273 20.13 9.39 -6.15
N ALA A 274 19.76 10.46 -5.46
CA ALA A 274 18.40 10.69 -4.97
C ALA A 274 17.91 12.08 -5.41
N HIS A 275 16.75 12.12 -6.08
CA HIS A 275 16.16 13.37 -6.56
C HIS A 275 15.96 14.37 -5.39
N PHE A 276 16.25 15.64 -5.63
CA PHE A 276 16.16 16.69 -4.61
C PHE A 276 14.71 16.98 -4.15
N SER A 277 13.72 16.37 -4.80
CA SER A 277 12.29 16.47 -4.45
C SER A 277 11.99 16.02 -3.02
N ILE A 278 12.80 15.16 -2.40
CA ILE A 278 12.65 14.78 -0.98
C ILE A 278 13.83 15.23 -0.10
N GLY A 279 14.69 16.13 -0.60
CA GLY A 279 15.73 16.80 0.18
C GLY A 279 16.73 15.88 0.89
N SER A 280 17.19 14.81 0.22
CA SER A 280 17.93 13.72 0.88
C SER A 280 19.32 13.40 0.33
N GLY A 281 19.80 14.05 -0.74
CA GLY A 281 21.11 13.72 -1.36
C GLY A 281 22.30 13.88 -0.41
N THR A 282 22.53 15.09 0.12
CA THR A 282 23.63 15.34 1.07
C THR A 282 23.49 14.51 2.36
N ARG A 283 22.26 14.32 2.82
CA ARG A 283 21.96 13.46 3.97
C ARG A 283 22.44 12.04 3.72
N LEU A 284 21.99 11.41 2.63
CA LEU A 284 22.36 10.03 2.31
C LEU A 284 23.87 9.89 2.19
N ALA A 285 24.53 10.86 1.55
CA ALA A 285 25.97 10.88 1.40
C ALA A 285 26.71 10.90 2.76
N MET A 286 26.20 11.67 3.74
CA MET A 286 26.74 11.67 5.11
C MET A 286 26.42 10.39 5.88
N GLU A 287 25.22 9.86 5.75
CA GLU A 287 24.83 8.59 6.38
C GLU A 287 25.63 7.39 5.82
N ASP A 288 25.97 7.39 4.53
CA ASP A 288 26.82 6.37 3.93
C ASP A 288 28.23 6.41 4.55
N ALA A 289 28.79 7.61 4.73
CA ALA A 289 30.07 7.80 5.41
C ALA A 289 30.02 7.36 6.87
N PHE A 290 28.94 7.69 7.59
CA PHE A 290 28.74 7.26 8.97
C PHE A 290 28.65 5.74 9.08
N ALA A 291 27.85 5.09 8.23
CA ALA A 291 27.68 3.64 8.23
C ALA A 291 29.00 2.92 7.91
N LEU A 292 29.75 3.37 6.90
CA LEU A 292 31.06 2.80 6.58
C LEU A 292 31.99 2.85 7.80
N VAL A 293 32.12 4.01 8.46
CA VAL A 293 33.01 4.14 9.60
C VAL A 293 32.51 3.37 10.82
N ALA A 294 31.20 3.25 11.01
CA ALA A 294 30.62 2.41 12.04
C ALA A 294 30.99 0.94 11.84
N ASP A 295 30.89 0.43 10.61
CA ASP A 295 31.29 -0.94 10.27
C ASP A 295 32.80 -1.17 10.44
N LEU A 296 33.63 -0.20 10.03
CA LEU A 296 35.08 -0.24 10.26
C LEU A 296 35.45 -0.30 11.75
N ARG A 297 34.62 0.28 12.64
CA ARG A 297 34.83 0.23 14.09
C ARG A 297 34.33 -1.06 14.72
N ALA A 298 33.29 -1.66 14.15
CA ALA A 298 32.66 -2.85 14.68
C ALA A 298 33.44 -4.14 14.36
N HIS A 299 34.41 -4.07 13.43
CA HIS A 299 35.16 -5.23 12.96
C HIS A 299 36.67 -4.98 13.04
N ASP A 300 37.42 -5.99 13.49
CA ASP A 300 38.88 -5.92 13.57
C ASP A 300 39.56 -6.07 12.20
N ASP A 301 38.91 -6.74 11.25
CA ASP A 301 39.39 -6.99 9.89
C ASP A 301 38.71 -6.07 8.86
N LEU A 302 39.51 -5.45 7.99
CA LEU A 302 39.03 -4.49 7.00
C LEU A 302 38.08 -5.15 5.98
N ASP A 303 38.43 -6.33 5.47
CA ASP A 303 37.64 -6.99 4.44
C ASP A 303 36.28 -7.45 5.01
N ALA A 304 36.25 -7.89 6.28
CA ALA A 304 35.02 -8.18 7.01
C ALA A 304 34.14 -6.93 7.23
N ALA A 305 34.74 -5.79 7.58
CA ALA A 305 34.02 -4.52 7.72
C ALA A 305 33.37 -4.08 6.41
N LEU A 306 34.11 -4.15 5.29
CA LEU A 306 33.60 -3.78 3.98
C LEU A 306 32.47 -4.72 3.51
N ALA A 307 32.58 -6.01 3.80
CA ALA A 307 31.52 -6.98 3.53
C ALA A 307 30.25 -6.69 4.36
N ALA A 308 30.40 -6.23 5.61
CA ALA A 308 29.27 -5.79 6.44
C ALA A 308 28.60 -4.55 5.84
N PHE A 309 29.39 -3.53 5.50
CA PHE A 309 28.90 -2.30 4.87
C PHE A 309 28.11 -2.58 3.58
N GLN A 310 28.67 -3.39 2.68
CA GLN A 310 27.99 -3.80 1.43
C GLN A 310 26.68 -4.56 1.70
N ARG A 311 26.64 -5.39 2.74
CA ARG A 311 25.44 -6.17 3.07
C ARG A 311 24.35 -5.31 3.71
N GLU A 312 24.74 -4.31 4.50
CA GLU A 312 23.82 -3.63 5.42
C GLU A 312 23.34 -2.28 4.87
N ARG A 313 24.21 -1.49 4.26
CA ARG A 313 23.88 -0.11 3.87
C ARG A 313 23.05 0.01 2.58
N PRO A 314 23.39 -0.64 1.45
CA PRO A 314 22.65 -0.44 0.20
C PRO A 314 21.13 -0.68 0.32
N PRO A 315 20.63 -1.72 1.03
CA PRO A 315 19.19 -1.91 1.22
C PRO A 315 18.49 -0.74 1.95
N VAL A 316 19.15 -0.13 2.93
CA VAL A 316 18.59 1.02 3.68
C VAL A 316 18.51 2.25 2.79
N ALA A 317 19.58 2.52 2.02
CA ALA A 317 19.61 3.64 1.09
C ALA A 317 18.61 3.47 -0.05
N ARG A 318 18.43 2.24 -0.57
CA ARG A 318 17.48 1.91 -1.63
C ARG A 318 16.08 2.39 -1.30
N GLY A 319 15.57 2.15 -0.09
CA GLY A 319 14.22 2.58 0.30
C GLY A 319 14.03 4.11 0.32
N ILE A 320 15.10 4.89 0.45
CA ILE A 320 15.04 6.36 0.34
C ILE A 320 15.15 6.79 -1.13
N VAL A 321 16.05 6.17 -1.90
CA VAL A 321 16.23 6.40 -3.34
C VAL A 321 14.94 6.08 -4.11
N ASP A 322 14.29 4.96 -3.82
CA ASP A 322 13.04 4.57 -4.46
C ASP A 322 11.91 5.57 -4.14
N ALA A 323 11.83 6.04 -2.90
CA ALA A 323 10.88 7.10 -2.54
C ALA A 323 11.19 8.44 -3.25
N ALA A 324 12.46 8.77 -3.44
CA ALA A 324 12.88 9.92 -4.23
C ALA A 324 12.47 9.76 -5.70
N ASN A 325 12.65 8.56 -6.26
CA ASN A 325 12.28 8.23 -7.63
C ASN A 325 10.77 8.30 -7.84
N THR A 326 9.98 7.73 -6.92
CA THR A 326 8.51 7.87 -6.91
C THR A 326 8.11 9.33 -6.84
N SER A 327 8.73 10.11 -5.94
CA SER A 327 8.47 11.54 -5.88
C SER A 327 8.90 12.27 -7.15
N ALA A 328 9.97 11.88 -7.84
CA ALA A 328 10.43 12.54 -9.06
C ALA A 328 9.48 12.26 -10.23
N ARG A 329 8.94 11.03 -10.34
CA ARG A 329 7.89 10.71 -11.32
C ARG A 329 6.63 11.56 -11.14
N TRP A 330 6.33 12.03 -9.94
CA TRP A 330 5.26 13.00 -9.74
C TRP A 330 5.55 14.34 -10.47
N TYR A 331 6.82 14.79 -10.49
CA TYR A 331 7.22 16.00 -11.21
C TYR A 331 7.15 15.83 -12.73
N GLU A 332 7.34 14.63 -13.27
CA GLU A 332 7.18 14.38 -14.72
C GLU A 332 5.76 14.70 -15.23
N ASP A 333 4.76 14.68 -14.35
CA ASP A 333 3.35 14.85 -14.69
C ASP A 333 2.65 15.91 -13.81
N PHE A 334 3.39 16.85 -13.21
CA PHE A 334 2.75 17.87 -12.36
C PHE A 334 1.84 18.80 -13.17
N ALA A 335 2.13 19.00 -14.47
CA ALA A 335 1.38 19.89 -15.35
C ALA A 335 -0.12 19.53 -15.42
N ALA A 336 -0.43 18.22 -15.46
CA ALA A 336 -1.80 17.71 -15.46
C ALA A 336 -2.57 17.98 -14.15
N ARG A 337 -1.87 18.40 -13.09
CA ARG A 337 -2.43 18.62 -11.75
C ARG A 337 -2.58 20.10 -11.40
N LEU A 338 -2.03 21.01 -12.20
CA LEU A 338 -1.98 22.45 -11.88
C LEU A 338 -3.34 23.14 -11.79
N ASP A 339 -4.38 22.57 -12.39
CA ASP A 339 -5.74 23.10 -12.34
C ASP A 339 -6.53 22.63 -11.11
N ARG A 340 -5.94 21.77 -10.27
CA ARG A 340 -6.56 21.35 -9.01
C ARG A 340 -6.63 22.53 -8.03
N PRO A 341 -7.64 22.54 -7.13
CA PRO A 341 -7.64 23.47 -5.99
C PRO A 341 -6.32 23.41 -5.22
N ALA A 342 -5.80 24.56 -4.78
CA ALA A 342 -4.47 24.65 -4.18
C ALA A 342 -4.31 23.71 -2.96
N LEU A 343 -5.37 23.54 -2.17
CA LEU A 343 -5.41 22.65 -1.02
C LEU A 343 -5.27 21.16 -1.41
N ASP A 344 -5.97 20.73 -2.47
CA ASP A 344 -5.90 19.36 -2.99
C ASP A 344 -4.54 19.07 -3.63
N PHE A 345 -4.02 20.06 -4.37
CA PHE A 345 -2.66 20.01 -4.89
C PHE A 345 -1.64 19.90 -3.77
N ALA A 346 -1.83 20.62 -2.66
CA ALA A 346 -0.94 20.56 -1.51
C ALA A 346 -0.96 19.20 -0.83
N PHE A 347 -2.15 18.63 -0.62
CA PHE A 347 -2.29 17.28 -0.08
C PHE A 347 -1.63 16.23 -0.99
N ASP A 348 -1.89 16.29 -2.30
CA ASP A 348 -1.29 15.38 -3.28
C ASP A 348 0.25 15.53 -3.31
N TYR A 349 0.75 16.76 -3.29
CA TYR A 349 2.17 17.04 -3.18
C TYR A 349 2.75 16.39 -1.92
N LEU A 350 2.20 16.65 -0.74
CA LEU A 350 2.75 16.15 0.53
C LEU A 350 2.80 14.61 0.60
N THR A 351 1.85 13.94 -0.05
CA THR A 351 1.73 12.48 -0.05
C THR A 351 2.40 11.78 -1.25
N ARG A 352 2.94 12.54 -2.23
CA ARG A 352 3.51 12.05 -3.51
C ARG A 352 4.59 10.97 -3.42
N SER A 353 5.32 10.89 -2.30
CA SER A 353 6.41 9.94 -2.13
C SER A 353 5.95 8.57 -1.61
N GLY A 354 4.68 8.45 -1.21
CA GLY A 354 4.14 7.27 -0.50
C GLY A 354 4.61 7.13 0.95
N ARG A 355 5.53 7.99 1.42
CA ARG A 355 6.06 7.93 2.80
C ARG A 355 5.24 8.70 3.83
N MET A 356 4.38 9.60 3.35
CA MET A 356 3.46 10.42 4.14
C MET A 356 2.03 9.98 3.80
N ASP A 357 1.35 9.36 4.75
CA ASP A 357 -0.08 9.07 4.66
C ASP A 357 -0.88 10.16 5.41
N MET A 358 -2.20 10.07 5.34
CA MET A 358 -3.10 11.04 5.98
C MET A 358 -2.86 11.14 7.50
N ASP A 359 -2.63 10.02 8.17
CA ASP A 359 -2.48 9.98 9.63
C ASP A 359 -1.18 10.65 10.06
N ARG A 360 -0.06 10.31 9.43
CA ARG A 360 1.21 11.01 9.64
C ARG A 360 1.13 12.49 9.29
N LEU A 361 0.33 12.85 8.29
CA LEU A 361 0.16 14.25 7.91
C LEU A 361 -0.66 15.02 8.94
N ARG A 362 -1.65 14.40 9.59
CA ARG A 362 -2.38 15.02 10.72
C ARG A 362 -1.46 15.27 11.92
N GLU A 363 -0.52 14.37 12.17
CA GLU A 363 0.51 14.56 13.22
C GLU A 363 1.51 15.66 12.84
N ALA A 364 2.00 15.64 11.59
CA ALA A 364 3.06 16.54 11.14
C ALA A 364 2.56 17.96 10.81
N ALA A 365 1.33 18.10 10.31
CA ALA A 365 0.72 19.35 9.84
C ALA A 365 -0.74 19.45 10.28
N PRO A 366 -1.02 19.50 11.60
CA PRO A 366 -2.39 19.45 12.13
C PRO A 366 -3.26 20.62 11.67
N GLY A 367 -2.70 21.83 11.53
CA GLY A 367 -3.43 23.01 11.06
C GLY A 367 -3.86 22.90 9.61
N PHE A 368 -3.01 22.36 8.74
CA PHE A 368 -3.31 22.07 7.35
C PHE A 368 -4.40 21.01 7.25
N MET A 369 -4.24 19.89 7.95
CA MET A 369 -5.21 18.79 7.88
C MET A 369 -6.58 19.17 8.46
N ALA A 370 -6.65 19.98 9.51
CA ALA A 370 -7.93 20.47 10.03
C ALA A 370 -8.71 21.29 8.96
N ARG A 371 -8.01 22.09 8.15
CA ARG A 371 -8.64 22.81 7.02
C ARG A 371 -9.03 21.86 5.90
N TYR A 372 -8.16 20.92 5.57
CA TYR A 372 -8.41 19.89 4.54
C TYR A 372 -9.66 19.07 4.88
N ASP A 373 -9.70 18.48 6.07
CA ASP A 373 -10.80 17.65 6.56
C ASP A 373 -12.12 18.46 6.57
N SER A 374 -12.11 19.69 7.08
CA SER A 374 -13.32 20.55 7.10
C SER A 374 -13.87 20.86 5.70
N ILE A 375 -13.00 21.09 4.71
CA ILE A 375 -13.43 21.36 3.33
C ILE A 375 -13.98 20.10 2.68
N LYS A 376 -13.31 18.95 2.87
CA LYS A 376 -13.76 17.67 2.30
C LYS A 376 -15.04 17.15 2.95
N GLU A 377 -15.27 17.43 4.22
CA GLU A 377 -16.56 17.14 4.88
C GLU A 377 -17.71 17.99 4.34
N ALA A 378 -17.45 19.27 4.04
CA ALA A 378 -18.46 20.19 3.51
C ALA A 378 -18.78 19.94 2.04
N ALA A 379 -17.80 19.51 1.26
CA ALA A 379 -17.91 19.20 -0.17
C ALA A 379 -17.05 17.98 -0.52
N PRO A 380 -17.58 16.76 -0.35
CA PRO A 380 -16.88 15.53 -0.73
C PRO A 380 -16.58 15.51 -2.22
N ASP A 381 -15.44 14.93 -2.59
CA ASP A 381 -15.09 14.74 -3.99
C ASP A 381 -16.09 13.79 -4.66
N PRO A 382 -16.51 14.06 -5.92
CA PRO A 382 -17.38 13.13 -6.63
C PRO A 382 -16.64 11.81 -6.86
N VAL A 383 -17.36 10.70 -6.70
CA VAL A 383 -16.85 9.38 -7.08
C VAL A 383 -16.85 9.31 -8.60
N VAL A 384 -15.68 9.03 -9.18
CA VAL A 384 -15.50 8.88 -10.62
C VAL A 384 -14.98 7.48 -10.88
N ASP A 385 -15.67 6.74 -11.74
CA ASP A 385 -15.16 5.45 -12.21
C ASP A 385 -13.98 5.66 -13.18
N PRO A 386 -12.77 5.19 -12.84
CA PRO A 386 -11.61 5.34 -13.72
C PRO A 386 -11.64 4.36 -14.91
N VAL A 387 -12.46 3.30 -14.88
CA VAL A 387 -12.48 2.27 -15.92
C VAL A 387 -13.30 2.76 -17.11
N ALA A 388 -12.65 2.86 -18.27
CA ALA A 388 -13.31 3.27 -19.50
C ALA A 388 -14.40 2.25 -19.91
N PRO A 389 -15.55 2.71 -20.46
CA PRO A 389 -16.64 1.81 -20.86
C PRO A 389 -16.23 0.67 -21.80
N ASP A 390 -15.24 0.90 -22.66
CA ASP A 390 -14.85 0.06 -23.81
C ASP A 390 -13.55 -0.73 -23.60
N VAL A 391 -13.13 -0.98 -22.35
CA VAL A 391 -11.97 -1.83 -22.06
C VAL A 391 -12.12 -3.24 -22.68
N ALA A 392 -10.99 -3.82 -23.09
CA ALA A 392 -10.98 -5.07 -23.86
C ALA A 392 -11.66 -6.23 -23.11
N GLY A 393 -11.48 -6.31 -21.79
CA GLY A 393 -12.14 -7.30 -20.95
C GLY A 393 -13.67 -7.18 -20.97
N ALA A 394 -14.21 -5.96 -20.86
CA ALA A 394 -15.66 -5.74 -20.96
C ALA A 394 -16.22 -6.17 -22.32
N HIS A 395 -15.47 -5.87 -23.38
CA HIS A 395 -15.83 -6.23 -24.75
C HIS A 395 -15.77 -7.75 -25.01
N GLU A 396 -14.86 -8.48 -24.33
CA GLU A 396 -14.76 -9.95 -24.38
C GLU A 396 -16.05 -10.62 -23.94
N ILE A 397 -16.65 -10.12 -22.85
CA ILE A 397 -17.87 -10.69 -22.28
C ILE A 397 -19.16 -10.02 -22.78
N GLY A 398 -19.04 -8.96 -23.60
CA GLY A 398 -20.19 -8.20 -24.11
C GLY A 398 -20.94 -7.41 -23.02
N PHE A 399 -20.21 -6.83 -22.07
CA PHE A 399 -20.81 -6.08 -20.97
C PHE A 399 -21.21 -4.66 -21.41
N ASP A 400 -22.48 -4.31 -21.24
CA ASP A 400 -22.99 -2.96 -21.44
C ASP A 400 -23.24 -2.29 -20.10
N LYS A 401 -22.29 -1.46 -19.68
CA LYS A 401 -22.34 -0.72 -18.41
C LYS A 401 -23.60 0.17 -18.29
N ALA A 402 -24.04 0.79 -19.38
CA ALA A 402 -25.17 1.72 -19.35
C ALA A 402 -26.51 1.03 -19.08
N ALA A 403 -26.61 -0.28 -19.33
CA ALA A 403 -27.81 -1.07 -19.06
C ALA A 403 -28.03 -1.36 -17.56
N HIS A 404 -27.07 -1.01 -16.69
CA HIS A 404 -27.07 -1.38 -15.28
C HIS A 404 -27.13 -0.14 -14.36
N SER A 405 -28.14 0.70 -14.57
CA SER A 405 -28.31 1.97 -13.85
C SER A 405 -28.73 1.80 -12.38
N ASN A 406 -29.38 0.69 -12.03
CA ASN A 406 -29.71 0.33 -10.65
C ASN A 406 -29.55 -1.18 -10.43
N CYS A 407 -28.61 -1.55 -9.54
CA CYS A 407 -28.31 -2.95 -9.23
C CYS A 407 -29.48 -3.75 -8.66
N SER A 408 -30.55 -3.10 -8.16
CA SER A 408 -31.72 -3.82 -7.66
C SER A 408 -32.45 -4.61 -8.75
N GLY A 409 -32.28 -4.23 -10.03
CA GLY A 409 -32.87 -4.94 -11.17
C GLY A 409 -32.50 -6.42 -11.22
N LEU A 410 -31.34 -6.79 -10.66
CA LEU A 410 -30.84 -8.16 -10.57
C LEU A 410 -31.77 -9.09 -9.76
N LEU A 411 -32.41 -8.55 -8.72
CA LEU A 411 -33.46 -9.24 -7.97
C LEU A 411 -34.83 -9.04 -8.64
N TRP A 412 -35.17 -7.79 -9.02
CA TRP A 412 -36.51 -7.42 -9.49
C TRP A 412 -36.97 -8.15 -10.75
N GLN A 413 -36.05 -8.51 -11.66
CA GLN A 413 -36.35 -9.29 -12.85
C GLN A 413 -37.02 -10.65 -12.57
N ASN A 414 -36.94 -11.16 -11.34
CA ASN A 414 -37.55 -12.43 -10.97
C ASN A 414 -39.07 -12.34 -10.77
N LEU A 415 -39.66 -11.15 -10.67
CA LEU A 415 -41.11 -10.98 -10.69
C LEU A 415 -41.72 -11.48 -12.00
N ASP A 416 -41.03 -11.22 -13.13
CA ASP A 416 -41.47 -11.69 -14.44
C ASP A 416 -41.01 -13.12 -14.73
N ARG A 417 -39.81 -13.49 -14.24
CA ARG A 417 -39.18 -14.78 -14.57
C ARG A 417 -39.76 -15.96 -13.78
N ASN A 418 -39.92 -15.84 -12.46
CA ASN A 418 -40.26 -16.96 -11.57
C ASN A 418 -40.68 -16.48 -10.15
N PRO A 419 -41.76 -15.71 -10.02
CA PRO A 419 -42.14 -15.07 -8.75
C PRO A 419 -42.43 -16.07 -7.62
N ASP A 420 -43.06 -17.21 -7.93
CA ASP A 420 -43.47 -18.22 -6.94
C ASP A 420 -42.35 -19.17 -6.51
N LYS A 421 -41.15 -19.02 -7.08
CA LYS A 421 -40.02 -19.88 -6.72
C LYS A 421 -39.39 -19.40 -5.42
N ILE A 422 -38.98 -20.34 -4.57
CA ILE A 422 -38.18 -20.06 -3.38
C ILE A 422 -36.87 -19.36 -3.73
N ALA A 423 -36.70 -18.14 -3.23
CA ALA A 423 -35.47 -17.35 -3.35
C ALA A 423 -34.54 -17.60 -2.16
N ILE A 424 -35.10 -17.73 -0.96
CA ILE A 424 -34.34 -17.92 0.29
C ILE A 424 -34.89 -19.10 1.06
N VAL A 425 -34.00 -19.92 1.62
CA VAL A 425 -34.28 -20.86 2.70
C VAL A 425 -33.38 -20.55 3.88
N SER A 426 -33.91 -20.63 5.09
CA SER A 426 -33.18 -20.36 6.33
C SER A 426 -33.82 -21.07 7.51
N PRO A 427 -33.14 -21.19 8.67
CA PRO A 427 -33.76 -21.63 9.91
C PRO A 427 -34.95 -20.75 10.35
N LEU A 428 -35.02 -19.50 9.91
CA LEU A 428 -36.09 -18.54 10.22
C LEU A 428 -37.29 -18.63 9.25
N GLY A 429 -37.22 -19.49 8.23
CA GLY A 429 -38.28 -19.65 7.23
C GLY A 429 -37.75 -19.53 5.80
N SER A 430 -38.69 -19.63 4.85
CA SER A 430 -38.42 -19.53 3.41
C SER A 430 -39.20 -18.39 2.81
N LEU A 431 -38.64 -17.75 1.78
CA LEU A 431 -39.30 -16.71 1.00
C LEU A 431 -39.23 -17.05 -0.48
N THR A 432 -40.35 -16.90 -1.18
CA THR A 432 -40.39 -16.83 -2.63
C THR A 432 -39.76 -15.54 -3.16
N TYR A 433 -39.47 -15.47 -4.46
CA TYR A 433 -39.01 -14.23 -5.09
C TYR A 433 -40.02 -13.10 -4.93
N ALA A 434 -41.32 -13.37 -5.09
CA ALA A 434 -42.37 -12.37 -4.90
C ALA A 434 -42.39 -11.82 -3.47
N GLU A 435 -42.29 -12.69 -2.46
CA GLU A 435 -42.27 -12.29 -1.05
C GLU A 435 -41.01 -11.51 -0.69
N LEU A 436 -39.83 -11.98 -1.13
CA LEU A 436 -38.57 -11.28 -0.91
C LEU A 436 -38.58 -9.88 -1.53
N ILE A 437 -39.12 -9.74 -2.74
CA ILE A 437 -39.20 -8.44 -3.44
C ILE A 437 -40.22 -7.51 -2.77
N ALA A 438 -41.34 -8.04 -2.29
CA ALA A 438 -42.30 -7.28 -1.50
C ALA A 438 -41.67 -6.76 -0.20
N GLU A 439 -40.86 -7.58 0.47
CA GLU A 439 -40.19 -7.17 1.70
C GLU A 439 -39.05 -6.18 1.43
N ALA A 440 -38.31 -6.34 0.33
CA ALA A 440 -37.34 -5.36 -0.13
C ALA A 440 -38.00 -4.01 -0.45
N ALA A 441 -39.17 -4.01 -1.09
CA ALA A 441 -39.93 -2.79 -1.33
C ALA A 441 -40.32 -2.08 -0.02
N ARG A 442 -40.74 -2.84 1.00
CA ARG A 442 -41.07 -2.29 2.33
C ARG A 442 -39.87 -1.63 2.99
N TRP A 443 -38.71 -2.28 2.97
CA TRP A 443 -37.47 -1.70 3.50
C TRP A 443 -37.07 -0.42 2.77
N GLY A 444 -37.09 -0.43 1.43
CA GLY A 444 -36.75 0.75 0.62
C GLY A 444 -37.70 1.93 0.86
N ASP A 445 -39.00 1.68 1.01
CA ASP A 445 -39.98 2.71 1.35
C ASP A 445 -39.82 3.21 2.80
N ALA A 446 -39.49 2.33 3.75
CA ALA A 446 -39.22 2.71 5.13
C ALA A 446 -38.05 3.67 5.25
N PHE A 447 -36.91 3.36 4.60
CA PHE A 447 -35.75 4.25 4.58
C PHE A 447 -36.09 5.61 3.96
N ARG A 448 -36.87 5.63 2.87
CA ARG A 448 -37.33 6.88 2.25
C ARG A 448 -38.22 7.71 3.19
N ARG A 449 -39.14 7.06 3.90
CA ARG A 449 -40.03 7.70 4.89
C ARG A 449 -39.28 8.20 6.13
N ALA A 450 -38.16 7.57 6.47
CA ALA A 450 -37.25 8.00 7.53
C ALA A 450 -36.42 9.24 7.15
N GLY A 451 -36.55 9.74 5.92
CA GLY A 451 -35.92 10.98 5.48
C GLY A 451 -34.49 10.83 4.98
N LEU A 452 -34.07 9.62 4.58
CA LEU A 452 -32.83 9.47 3.84
C LEU A 452 -32.95 10.07 2.44
N THR A 453 -31.84 10.63 1.97
CA THR A 453 -31.64 11.17 0.64
C THR A 453 -30.69 10.28 -0.16
N ARG A 454 -30.81 10.31 -1.50
CA ARG A 454 -30.01 9.48 -2.41
C ARG A 454 -28.51 9.65 -2.13
N GLY A 455 -27.77 8.56 -2.02
CA GLY A 455 -26.34 8.54 -1.68
C GLY A 455 -26.01 8.57 -0.19
N GLU A 456 -27.01 8.71 0.71
CA GLU A 456 -26.79 8.54 2.15
C GLU A 456 -26.54 7.07 2.51
N ARG A 457 -25.70 6.87 3.53
CA ARG A 457 -25.22 5.56 3.96
C ARG A 457 -26.10 4.99 5.07
N ILE A 458 -26.26 3.67 5.06
CA ILE A 458 -26.90 2.90 6.13
C ILE A 458 -25.92 1.85 6.61
N ALA A 459 -25.53 1.89 7.89
CA ALA A 459 -24.64 0.87 8.43
C ALA A 459 -25.38 -0.46 8.58
N PHE A 460 -24.91 -1.52 7.91
CA PHE A 460 -25.50 -2.86 8.02
C PHE A 460 -24.61 -3.69 8.92
N PHE A 461 -25.09 -3.97 10.13
CA PHE A 461 -24.46 -4.86 11.10
C PHE A 461 -25.33 -6.11 11.26
N LEU A 462 -25.45 -6.83 10.14
CA LEU A 462 -26.39 -7.94 9.97
C LEU A 462 -25.68 -9.28 9.77
N ASP A 463 -26.31 -10.35 10.25
CA ASP A 463 -25.94 -11.73 9.94
C ASP A 463 -26.77 -12.25 8.76
N ASP A 464 -26.47 -13.44 8.28
CA ASP A 464 -27.12 -14.07 7.13
C ASP A 464 -28.53 -14.56 7.50
N THR A 465 -29.47 -13.61 7.57
CA THR A 465 -30.91 -13.80 7.77
C THR A 465 -31.68 -13.27 6.56
N PRO A 466 -32.98 -13.62 6.36
CA PRO A 466 -33.77 -13.08 5.26
C PRO A 466 -33.90 -11.55 5.24
N VAL A 467 -33.69 -10.87 6.38
CA VAL A 467 -33.68 -9.40 6.47
C VAL A 467 -32.54 -8.80 5.65
N TYR A 468 -31.37 -9.43 5.62
CA TYR A 468 -30.20 -8.89 4.93
C TYR A 468 -30.46 -8.61 3.44
N PRO A 469 -30.81 -9.61 2.60
CA PRO A 469 -31.08 -9.35 1.19
C PRO A 469 -32.28 -8.43 0.99
N ALA A 470 -33.34 -8.53 1.79
CA ALA A 470 -34.50 -7.66 1.67
C ALA A 470 -34.11 -6.18 1.89
N ALA A 471 -33.44 -5.87 3.00
CA ALA A 471 -33.02 -4.52 3.33
C ALA A 471 -31.96 -3.99 2.35
N PHE A 472 -31.01 -4.83 1.91
CA PHE A 472 -29.98 -4.45 0.94
C PHE A 472 -30.63 -4.02 -0.39
N TYR A 473 -31.45 -4.90 -0.97
CA TYR A 473 -32.10 -4.65 -2.26
C TYR A 473 -33.12 -3.51 -2.19
N GLY A 474 -33.78 -3.33 -1.05
CA GLY A 474 -34.65 -2.17 -0.79
C GLY A 474 -33.87 -0.85 -0.74
N ALA A 475 -32.74 -0.83 -0.04
CA ALA A 475 -31.89 0.35 0.09
C ALA A 475 -31.34 0.80 -1.28
N VAL A 476 -30.71 -0.11 -2.03
CA VAL A 476 -30.13 0.23 -3.35
C VAL A 476 -31.19 0.56 -4.39
N ARG A 477 -32.39 -0.03 -4.30
CA ARG A 477 -33.53 0.35 -5.15
C ARG A 477 -33.96 1.79 -4.90
N SER A 478 -33.93 2.23 -3.65
CA SER A 478 -34.21 3.63 -3.27
C SER A 478 -33.01 4.57 -3.47
N GLY A 479 -31.87 4.08 -3.97
CA GLY A 479 -30.66 4.86 -4.20
C GLY A 479 -29.88 5.21 -2.93
N PHE A 480 -30.06 4.43 -1.86
CA PHE A 480 -29.27 4.52 -0.62
C PHE A 480 -28.10 3.54 -0.66
N VAL A 481 -27.08 3.82 0.15
CA VAL A 481 -25.79 3.12 0.12
C VAL A 481 -25.63 2.27 1.39
N PRO A 482 -26.05 1.00 1.41
CA PRO A 482 -25.74 0.11 2.52
C PRO A 482 -24.23 -0.09 2.67
N VAL A 483 -23.73 0.03 3.89
CA VAL A 483 -22.33 -0.18 4.28
C VAL A 483 -22.27 -1.52 4.99
N LEU A 484 -21.71 -2.52 4.32
CA LEU A 484 -21.74 -3.91 4.78
C LEU A 484 -20.62 -4.14 5.78
N LEU A 485 -20.96 -4.18 7.07
CA LEU A 485 -19.99 -4.26 8.16
C LEU A 485 -19.82 -5.68 8.67
N ASN A 486 -18.59 -6.03 9.02
CA ASN A 486 -18.28 -7.28 9.69
C ASN A 486 -18.83 -7.27 11.12
N ILE A 487 -19.70 -8.22 11.44
CA ILE A 487 -20.34 -8.32 12.77
C ILE A 487 -19.39 -8.66 13.92
N GLN A 488 -18.14 -9.04 13.62
CA GLN A 488 -17.08 -9.24 14.61
C GLN A 488 -16.21 -7.99 14.84
N THR A 489 -16.62 -6.84 14.31
CA THR A 489 -15.89 -5.57 14.49
C THR A 489 -15.93 -5.13 15.94
N LYS A 490 -14.77 -4.70 16.48
CA LYS A 490 -14.65 -4.19 17.85
C LYS A 490 -15.23 -2.76 17.97
N PRO A 491 -15.68 -2.34 19.17
CA PRO A 491 -16.25 -1.02 19.43
C PRO A 491 -15.48 0.17 18.83
N ASP A 492 -14.16 0.23 19.06
CA ASP A 492 -13.28 1.31 18.57
C ASP A 492 -13.27 1.41 17.04
N VAL A 493 -13.22 0.26 16.36
CA VAL A 493 -13.23 0.19 14.90
C VAL A 493 -14.62 0.47 14.34
N LEU A 494 -15.68 0.04 15.04
CA LEU A 494 -17.06 0.31 14.66
C LEU A 494 -17.39 1.81 14.79
N ASN A 495 -16.91 2.48 15.84
CA ASN A 495 -17.00 3.94 15.97
C ASN A 495 -16.37 4.64 14.77
N TYR A 496 -15.18 4.20 14.35
CA TYR A 496 -14.53 4.72 13.16
C TYR A 496 -15.39 4.54 11.89
N PHE A 497 -15.99 3.36 11.68
CA PHE A 497 -16.87 3.12 10.53
C PHE A 497 -18.10 4.02 10.52
N LEU A 498 -18.72 4.24 11.69
CA LEU A 498 -19.89 5.12 11.83
C LEU A 498 -19.54 6.58 11.56
N LYS A 499 -18.36 7.05 12.02
CA LYS A 499 -17.84 8.40 11.73
C LYS A 499 -17.52 8.57 10.25
N ASP A 500 -16.74 7.66 9.67
CA ASP A 500 -16.26 7.76 8.29
C ASP A 500 -17.40 7.65 7.27
N SER A 501 -18.36 6.74 7.51
CA SER A 501 -19.57 6.65 6.69
C SER A 501 -20.56 7.77 6.92
N ALA A 502 -20.51 8.44 8.07
CA ALA A 502 -21.48 9.43 8.51
C ALA A 502 -22.93 8.90 8.45
N ALA A 503 -23.13 7.60 8.68
CA ALA A 503 -24.44 6.95 8.63
C ALA A 503 -25.33 7.46 9.78
N ARG A 504 -26.56 7.87 9.43
CA ARG A 504 -27.60 8.27 10.41
C ARG A 504 -28.42 7.10 10.92
N PHE A 505 -28.44 6.01 10.16
CA PHE A 505 -29.18 4.79 10.47
C PHE A 505 -28.24 3.59 10.46
N ALA A 506 -28.42 2.69 11.41
CA ALA A 506 -27.81 1.37 11.39
C ALA A 506 -28.91 0.31 11.49
N LEU A 507 -28.86 -0.71 10.65
CA LEU A 507 -29.70 -1.89 10.72
C LEU A 507 -28.87 -3.02 11.34
N VAL A 508 -29.33 -3.54 12.48
CA VAL A 508 -28.52 -4.34 13.41
C VAL A 508 -29.29 -5.58 13.85
N GLU A 509 -28.67 -6.75 13.86
CA GLU A 509 -29.28 -7.94 14.50
C GLU A 509 -29.48 -7.70 16.01
N SER A 510 -30.62 -8.13 16.54
CA SER A 510 -30.97 -7.93 17.95
C SER A 510 -29.89 -8.42 18.93
N GLU A 511 -29.28 -9.58 18.67
CA GLU A 511 -28.21 -10.16 19.50
C GLU A 511 -26.91 -9.32 19.50
N LEU A 512 -26.72 -8.49 18.48
CA LEU A 512 -25.52 -7.68 18.30
C LEU A 512 -25.70 -6.24 18.77
N ALA A 513 -26.93 -5.82 19.10
CA ALA A 513 -27.24 -4.44 19.49
C ALA A 513 -26.43 -3.94 20.70
N GLY A 514 -25.96 -4.84 21.56
CA GLY A 514 -25.14 -4.51 22.73
C GLY A 514 -23.78 -3.88 22.41
N VAL A 515 -23.24 -4.07 21.20
CA VAL A 515 -21.97 -3.43 20.81
C VAL A 515 -22.13 -1.93 20.57
N PHE A 516 -23.35 -1.42 20.35
CA PHE A 516 -23.63 0.01 20.14
C PHE A 516 -23.78 0.74 21.47
N ASP A 517 -22.71 0.70 22.28
CA ASP A 517 -22.59 1.36 23.57
C ASP A 517 -22.10 2.82 23.45
N ALA A 518 -21.85 3.47 24.60
CA ALA A 518 -21.44 4.88 24.63
C ALA A 518 -20.10 5.13 23.92
N GLU A 519 -19.15 4.19 23.99
CA GLU A 519 -17.85 4.28 23.30
C GLU A 519 -18.06 4.19 21.79
N THR A 520 -18.86 3.23 21.33
CA THR A 520 -19.14 3.04 19.91
C THR A 520 -19.87 4.22 19.28
N LEU A 521 -20.74 4.89 20.05
CA LEU A 521 -21.59 5.98 19.56
C LEU A 521 -20.96 7.38 19.71
N GLU A 522 -19.84 7.52 20.41
CA GLU A 522 -19.18 8.80 20.68
C GLU A 522 -18.87 9.58 19.39
N ASP A 523 -19.33 10.83 19.31
CA ASP A 523 -19.17 11.74 18.16
C ASP A 523 -19.59 11.15 16.80
N THR A 524 -20.54 10.21 16.79
CA THR A 524 -21.15 9.68 15.56
C THR A 524 -22.35 10.52 15.13
N ARG A 525 -22.78 10.39 13.87
CA ARG A 525 -24.03 10.97 13.37
C ARG A 525 -25.24 10.04 13.50
N LEU A 526 -25.09 8.94 14.25
CA LEU A 526 -26.10 7.89 14.31
C LEU A 526 -27.33 8.36 15.12
N GLU A 527 -28.49 8.33 14.49
CA GLU A 527 -29.77 8.81 15.05
C GLU A 527 -30.70 7.65 15.42
N THR A 528 -30.61 6.51 14.72
CA THR A 528 -31.52 5.38 14.93
C THR A 528 -30.83 4.04 14.69
N LEU A 529 -31.04 3.13 15.63
CA LEU A 529 -30.69 1.71 15.53
C LEU A 529 -31.95 0.92 15.17
N ILE A 530 -32.04 0.43 13.95
CA ILE A 530 -33.15 -0.41 13.51
C ILE A 530 -32.80 -1.86 13.87
N ILE A 531 -33.60 -2.48 14.73
CA ILE A 531 -33.32 -3.80 15.29
C ILE A 531 -34.02 -4.88 14.48
N ALA A 532 -33.24 -5.69 13.77
CA ALA A 532 -33.71 -6.86 13.04
C ALA A 532 -33.90 -8.06 13.97
N ASN A 533 -34.89 -8.91 13.64
CA ASN A 533 -35.10 -10.21 14.27
C ASN A 533 -35.15 -10.17 15.81
N GLY A 534 -35.80 -9.15 16.39
CA GLY A 534 -35.95 -9.03 17.84
C GLY A 534 -36.10 -7.58 18.31
N MET A 535 -35.80 -7.36 19.59
CA MET A 535 -35.93 -6.08 20.28
C MET A 535 -34.62 -5.72 20.99
N SER A 536 -34.43 -4.43 21.30
CA SER A 536 -33.32 -3.94 22.12
C SER A 536 -33.82 -2.82 23.03
N ASP A 537 -33.23 -2.72 24.23
CA ASP A 537 -33.50 -1.64 25.21
C ASP A 537 -32.62 -0.40 24.99
N ASN A 538 -31.82 -0.36 23.92
CA ASN A 538 -30.99 0.80 23.59
C ASN A 538 -31.87 2.04 23.31
N GLY A 539 -31.48 3.22 23.81
CA GLY A 539 -32.27 4.44 23.68
C GLY A 539 -32.46 4.95 22.24
N LEU A 540 -31.64 4.51 21.29
CA LEU A 540 -31.78 4.78 19.86
C LEU A 540 -32.54 3.69 19.11
N ALA A 541 -32.92 2.59 19.78
CA ALA A 541 -33.49 1.42 19.14
C ALA A 541 -34.95 1.60 18.71
N VAL A 542 -35.26 1.13 17.50
CA VAL A 542 -36.61 0.93 16.97
C VAL A 542 -36.66 -0.47 16.38
N SER A 543 -37.71 -1.25 16.69
CA SER A 543 -37.85 -2.60 16.12
C SER A 543 -38.11 -2.54 14.61
N ALA A 544 -37.65 -3.55 13.88
CA ALA A 544 -37.92 -3.66 12.45
C ALA A 544 -39.43 -3.68 12.16
N GLU A 545 -40.26 -4.33 13.00
CA GLU A 545 -41.71 -4.31 12.80
C GLU A 545 -42.25 -2.88 12.82
N THR A 546 -41.87 -2.10 13.84
CA THR A 546 -42.28 -0.70 14.01
C THR A 546 -41.78 0.17 12.85
N PHE A 547 -40.52 0.00 12.46
CA PHE A 547 -39.90 0.76 11.37
C PHE A 547 -40.58 0.50 10.01
N LEU A 548 -41.09 -0.72 9.81
CA LEU A 548 -41.77 -1.14 8.59
C LEU A 548 -43.29 -0.91 8.61
N GLU A 549 -43.87 -0.32 9.67
CA GLU A 549 -45.31 -0.09 9.75
C GLU A 549 -45.82 0.86 8.65
N GLY A 550 -46.87 0.44 7.95
CA GLY A 550 -47.52 1.24 6.90
C GLY A 550 -46.70 1.43 5.61
N THR A 551 -45.66 0.64 5.41
CA THR A 551 -44.82 0.65 4.20
C THR A 551 -45.50 -0.02 3.01
N ALA A 552 -45.17 0.43 1.80
CA ALA A 552 -45.66 -0.19 0.57
C ALA A 552 -44.91 -1.49 0.23
N THR A 553 -45.61 -2.47 -0.34
CA THR A 553 -45.05 -3.74 -0.85
C THR A 553 -44.61 -3.66 -2.33
N THR A 554 -44.68 -2.46 -2.91
CA THR A 554 -44.18 -2.16 -4.25
C THR A 554 -43.34 -0.90 -4.18
N LEU A 555 -42.31 -0.82 -5.01
CA LEU A 555 -41.35 0.27 -5.00
C LEU A 555 -40.84 0.45 -6.44
N GLU A 556 -40.79 1.68 -6.93
CA GLU A 556 -40.12 2.01 -8.21
C GLU A 556 -38.63 2.25 -7.97
N PRO A 557 -37.74 1.96 -8.93
CA PRO A 557 -36.33 2.22 -8.75
C PRO A 557 -36.09 3.73 -8.73
N ALA A 558 -35.18 4.16 -7.86
CA ALA A 558 -34.65 5.52 -7.90
C ALA A 558 -33.92 5.76 -9.24
N ASP A 559 -33.92 7.02 -9.68
CA ASP A 559 -33.18 7.46 -10.86
C ASP A 559 -31.68 7.54 -10.53
N THR A 560 -31.04 6.38 -10.50
CA THR A 560 -29.58 6.21 -10.35
C THR A 560 -28.95 5.95 -11.70
N GLY A 561 -27.69 6.35 -11.87
CA GLY A 561 -26.82 5.96 -12.98
C GLY A 561 -25.92 4.77 -12.63
N PRO A 562 -25.28 4.14 -13.62
CA PRO A 562 -24.36 3.01 -13.37
C PRO A 562 -23.16 3.41 -12.50
N ASP A 563 -22.77 4.69 -12.51
CA ASP A 563 -21.64 5.25 -11.76
C ASP A 563 -22.03 5.80 -10.39
N ASP A 564 -23.32 5.74 -10.01
CA ASP A 564 -23.72 6.10 -8.66
C ASP A 564 -23.27 5.02 -7.66
N MET A 565 -22.91 5.45 -6.45
CA MET A 565 -22.56 4.54 -5.36
C MET A 565 -23.73 3.61 -5.04
N ALA A 566 -23.47 2.31 -5.00
CA ALA A 566 -24.45 1.30 -4.65
C ALA A 566 -24.28 0.81 -3.22
N PHE A 567 -23.08 0.41 -2.82
CA PHE A 567 -22.82 -0.13 -1.47
C PHE A 567 -21.32 -0.05 -1.15
N TRP A 568 -20.98 -0.13 0.14
CA TRP A 568 -19.59 -0.11 0.60
C TRP A 568 -19.23 -1.36 1.39
N MET A 569 -17.94 -1.67 1.44
CA MET A 569 -17.34 -2.67 2.33
C MET A 569 -16.06 -2.09 2.95
N TYR A 570 -15.66 -2.54 4.14
CA TYR A 570 -14.36 -2.14 4.71
C TYR A 570 -13.31 -3.24 4.58
N SER A 571 -12.08 -2.86 4.20
CA SER A 571 -10.92 -3.76 4.23
C SER A 571 -9.88 -3.34 5.27
N SER A 572 -9.45 -4.28 6.12
CA SER A 572 -8.32 -4.09 7.04
C SER A 572 -7.01 -4.04 6.23
N GLY A 573 -6.30 -2.91 6.23
CA GLY A 573 -4.96 -2.83 5.63
C GLY A 573 -3.88 -3.43 6.53
N SER A 574 -2.73 -3.83 5.97
CA SER A 574 -1.56 -4.35 6.71
C SER A 574 -0.98 -3.31 7.70
N THR A 575 -1.02 -2.03 7.33
CA THR A 575 -0.57 -0.90 8.16
C THR A 575 -1.58 0.26 8.07
N GLY A 576 -2.42 0.45 9.10
CA GLY A 576 -3.33 1.61 9.23
C GLY A 576 -4.80 1.25 9.45
N ARG A 577 -5.65 2.28 9.57
CA ARG A 577 -7.10 2.12 9.75
C ARG A 577 -7.74 1.42 8.53
N PRO A 578 -8.83 0.66 8.71
CA PRO A 578 -9.52 0.04 7.58
C PRO A 578 -10.02 1.08 6.57
N LYS A 579 -10.24 0.66 5.32
CA LYS A 579 -10.56 1.56 4.20
C LYS A 579 -11.95 1.27 3.66
N GLY A 580 -12.80 2.28 3.54
CA GLY A 580 -14.14 2.15 2.96
C GLY A 580 -14.08 2.01 1.45
N ILE A 581 -14.33 0.81 0.92
CA ILE A 581 -14.31 0.50 -0.51
C ILE A 581 -15.69 0.80 -1.07
N VAL A 582 -15.74 1.70 -2.06
CA VAL A 582 -16.97 2.08 -2.74
C VAL A 582 -17.22 1.13 -3.91
N HIS A 583 -18.44 0.60 -4.04
CA HIS A 583 -18.90 -0.13 -5.22
C HIS A 583 -20.04 0.62 -5.92
N LEU A 584 -20.09 0.50 -7.24
CA LEU A 584 -21.03 1.19 -8.11
C LEU A 584 -22.17 0.25 -8.53
N HIS A 585 -23.28 0.81 -9.06
CA HIS A 585 -24.47 0.02 -9.39
C HIS A 585 -24.24 -1.04 -10.47
N HIS A 586 -23.24 -0.87 -11.34
CA HIS A 586 -22.98 -1.83 -12.41
C HIS A 586 -22.07 -2.99 -11.98
N ASP A 587 -21.33 -2.88 -10.86
CA ASP A 587 -20.33 -3.86 -10.41
C ASP A 587 -20.92 -5.26 -10.20
N MET A 588 -22.12 -5.33 -9.60
CA MET A 588 -22.81 -6.61 -9.34
C MET A 588 -23.15 -7.35 -10.64
N ALA A 589 -23.59 -6.61 -11.65
CA ALA A 589 -23.88 -7.19 -12.96
C ALA A 589 -22.59 -7.66 -13.64
N TYR A 590 -21.50 -6.90 -13.48
CA TYR A 590 -20.21 -7.24 -14.04
C TYR A 590 -19.63 -8.54 -13.48
N ILE A 591 -19.61 -8.71 -12.15
CA ILE A 591 -19.10 -9.96 -11.54
C ILE A 591 -19.95 -11.17 -11.94
N GLN A 592 -21.24 -10.97 -12.19
CA GLN A 592 -22.13 -12.03 -12.64
C GLN A 592 -21.87 -12.40 -14.10
N GLN A 593 -21.72 -11.42 -14.99
CA GLN A 593 -21.46 -11.68 -16.41
C GLN A 593 -20.05 -12.24 -16.64
N SER A 594 -19.06 -11.82 -15.85
CA SER A 594 -17.71 -12.38 -15.85
C SER A 594 -17.69 -13.75 -15.15
N PHE A 595 -17.44 -13.79 -13.84
CA PHE A 595 -17.25 -14.99 -13.06
C PHE A 595 -18.50 -15.90 -13.05
N GLY A 596 -19.67 -15.31 -12.82
CA GLY A 596 -20.92 -16.06 -12.69
C GLY A 596 -21.30 -16.89 -13.92
N GLN A 597 -21.25 -16.31 -15.12
CA GLN A 597 -21.59 -16.98 -16.38
C GLN A 597 -20.45 -17.84 -16.94
N HIS A 598 -19.19 -17.42 -16.80
CA HIS A 598 -18.06 -18.09 -17.46
C HIS A 598 -17.41 -19.17 -16.61
N VAL A 599 -17.42 -19.02 -15.28
CA VAL A 599 -16.79 -19.97 -14.35
C VAL A 599 -17.84 -20.70 -13.54
N LEU A 600 -18.63 -19.98 -12.74
CA LEU A 600 -19.52 -20.57 -11.75
C LEU A 600 -20.67 -21.36 -12.41
N LYS A 601 -21.27 -20.83 -13.48
CA LYS A 601 -22.33 -21.48 -14.28
C LYS A 601 -23.47 -22.03 -13.41
N LEU A 602 -24.06 -21.15 -12.60
CA LEU A 602 -25.29 -21.48 -11.88
C LEU A 602 -26.47 -21.56 -12.85
N THR A 603 -27.41 -22.42 -12.49
CA THR A 603 -28.71 -22.55 -13.13
C THR A 603 -29.77 -22.12 -12.14
N ARG A 604 -31.01 -21.94 -12.63
CA ARG A 604 -32.12 -21.68 -11.71
C ARG A 604 -32.26 -22.83 -10.71
N ASP A 605 -32.07 -24.09 -11.08
CA ASP A 605 -32.37 -25.22 -10.18
C ASP A 605 -31.33 -25.40 -9.06
N ASP A 606 -30.34 -24.52 -8.97
CA ASP A 606 -29.36 -24.54 -7.90
C ASP A 606 -29.86 -23.99 -6.56
N ILE A 607 -29.29 -24.54 -5.50
CA ILE A 607 -29.42 -24.08 -4.12
C ILE A 607 -28.01 -23.75 -3.64
N CYS A 608 -27.72 -22.47 -3.46
CA CYS A 608 -26.40 -21.94 -3.10
C CYS A 608 -26.30 -21.81 -1.58
N TYR A 609 -25.28 -22.42 -0.97
CA TYR A 609 -24.95 -22.19 0.43
C TYR A 609 -23.55 -21.60 0.54
N SER A 610 -23.48 -20.30 0.88
CA SER A 610 -22.22 -19.65 1.19
C SER A 610 -21.97 -19.67 2.69
N VAL A 611 -20.85 -20.23 3.09
CA VAL A 611 -20.38 -20.14 4.47
C VAL A 611 -19.68 -18.80 4.74
N PRO A 612 -18.88 -18.23 3.81
CA PRO A 612 -18.48 -16.84 3.89
C PRO A 612 -19.71 -15.93 3.88
N LYS A 613 -19.81 -15.08 4.91
CA LYS A 613 -20.98 -14.23 5.18
C LYS A 613 -21.20 -13.14 4.14
N ALA A 614 -22.43 -12.67 4.02
CA ALA A 614 -22.86 -11.69 3.02
C ALA A 614 -22.17 -10.32 3.14
N TYR A 615 -21.62 -9.97 4.30
CA TYR A 615 -20.84 -8.74 4.49
C TYR A 615 -19.39 -8.82 3.96
N PHE A 616 -18.96 -9.99 3.45
CA PHE A 616 -17.71 -10.12 2.71
C PHE A 616 -17.95 -10.21 1.22
N ALA A 617 -17.12 -9.55 0.42
CA ALA A 617 -17.24 -9.49 -1.04
C ALA A 617 -17.49 -10.86 -1.71
N TYR A 618 -16.75 -11.90 -1.27
CA TYR A 618 -16.95 -13.27 -1.75
C TYR A 618 -18.36 -13.81 -1.38
N GLY A 619 -18.74 -13.73 -0.10
CA GLY A 619 -20.04 -14.19 0.38
C GLY A 619 -21.22 -13.38 -0.18
N PHE A 620 -21.04 -12.08 -0.34
CA PHE A 620 -21.98 -11.17 -0.99
C PHE A 620 -22.33 -11.65 -2.40
N GLY A 621 -21.32 -11.93 -3.23
CA GLY A 621 -21.54 -12.50 -4.57
C GLY A 621 -22.28 -13.84 -4.52
N ASN A 622 -21.84 -14.74 -3.63
CA ASN A 622 -22.33 -16.10 -3.52
C ASN A 622 -23.77 -16.20 -3.00
N SER A 623 -24.17 -15.31 -2.09
CA SER A 623 -25.46 -15.35 -1.39
C SER A 623 -26.50 -14.40 -1.94
N LEU A 624 -26.10 -13.26 -2.54
CA LEU A 624 -27.01 -12.18 -2.97
C LEU A 624 -26.98 -11.91 -4.47
N VAL A 625 -25.85 -12.11 -5.16
CA VAL A 625 -25.72 -11.72 -6.57
C VAL A 625 -26.02 -12.90 -7.49
N PHE A 626 -25.15 -13.91 -7.48
CA PHE A 626 -25.22 -15.03 -8.42
C PHE A 626 -26.53 -15.83 -8.34
N PRO A 627 -27.02 -16.24 -7.14
CA PRO A 627 -28.27 -16.99 -7.07
C PRO A 627 -29.45 -16.17 -7.59
N PHE A 628 -29.58 -14.90 -7.19
CA PHE A 628 -30.74 -14.09 -7.55
C PHE A 628 -30.75 -13.69 -9.02
N VAL A 629 -29.58 -13.45 -9.64
CA VAL A 629 -29.54 -13.20 -11.09
C VAL A 629 -29.90 -14.43 -11.90
N CYS A 630 -29.61 -15.63 -11.41
CA CYS A 630 -29.97 -16.89 -12.09
C CYS A 630 -31.39 -17.39 -11.76
N GLY A 631 -32.08 -16.79 -10.80
CA GLY A 631 -33.36 -17.31 -10.29
C GLY A 631 -33.18 -18.58 -9.45
N ALA A 632 -32.02 -18.75 -8.81
CA ALA A 632 -31.67 -19.87 -7.92
C ALA A 632 -32.11 -19.60 -6.47
N THR A 633 -31.94 -20.57 -5.59
CA THR A 633 -32.24 -20.40 -4.15
C THR A 633 -30.94 -20.15 -3.38
N SER A 634 -30.97 -19.25 -2.40
CA SER A 634 -29.87 -19.01 -1.45
C SER A 634 -30.22 -19.56 -0.07
N VAL A 635 -29.28 -20.27 0.57
CA VAL A 635 -29.38 -20.73 1.95
C VAL A 635 -28.74 -19.67 2.85
N MET A 636 -29.51 -19.12 3.78
CA MET A 636 -29.05 -18.13 4.75
C MET A 636 -28.99 -18.77 6.14
N VAL A 637 -27.78 -18.89 6.70
CA VAL A 637 -27.55 -19.50 8.02
C VAL A 637 -26.84 -18.47 8.91
N PRO A 638 -27.51 -17.92 9.94
CA PRO A 638 -26.87 -17.01 10.89
C PRO A 638 -25.94 -17.77 11.84
N GLY A 639 -25.10 -17.02 12.55
CA GLY A 639 -24.19 -17.54 13.57
C GLY A 639 -22.84 -17.99 13.02
N GLN A 640 -21.99 -18.47 13.92
CA GLN A 640 -20.65 -18.94 13.58
C GLN A 640 -20.72 -20.24 12.76
N PRO A 641 -19.91 -20.38 11.69
CA PRO A 641 -19.94 -21.53 10.81
C PRO A 641 -19.15 -22.71 11.38
N GLN A 642 -19.60 -23.26 12.52
CA GLN A 642 -19.01 -24.46 13.09
C GLN A 642 -19.24 -25.67 12.16
N PRO A 643 -18.32 -26.65 12.11
CA PRO A 643 -18.41 -27.75 11.14
C PRO A 643 -19.70 -28.56 11.22
N ASP A 644 -20.20 -28.84 12.43
CA ASP A 644 -21.46 -29.53 12.66
C ASP A 644 -22.67 -28.72 12.17
N VAL A 645 -22.70 -27.42 12.44
CA VAL A 645 -23.75 -26.50 11.96
C VAL A 645 -23.78 -26.48 10.42
N VAL A 646 -22.61 -26.42 9.77
CA VAL A 646 -22.50 -26.41 8.31
C VAL A 646 -22.96 -27.76 7.72
N LEU A 647 -22.55 -28.88 8.32
CA LEU A 647 -22.95 -30.22 7.89
C LEU A 647 -24.46 -30.46 8.08
N ASP A 648 -25.03 -29.98 9.20
CA ASP A 648 -26.46 -30.04 9.47
C ASP A 648 -27.26 -29.20 8.48
N ALA A 649 -26.76 -28.01 8.12
CA ALA A 649 -27.35 -27.17 7.09
C ALA A 649 -27.31 -27.84 5.70
N ILE A 650 -26.22 -28.52 5.35
CA ILE A 650 -26.13 -29.27 4.09
C ILE A 650 -27.17 -30.42 4.08
N ALA A 651 -27.32 -31.14 5.18
CA ALA A 651 -28.30 -32.22 5.29
C ALA A 651 -29.76 -31.70 5.22
N ALA A 652 -30.04 -30.58 5.89
CA ALA A 652 -31.38 -30.01 6.00
C ALA A 652 -31.84 -29.31 4.72
N PHE A 653 -30.99 -28.47 4.13
CA PHE A 653 -31.35 -27.62 2.99
C PHE A 653 -30.90 -28.18 1.64
N ARG A 654 -30.08 -29.24 1.64
CA ARG A 654 -29.60 -29.95 0.45
C ARG A 654 -29.04 -29.00 -0.64
N PRO A 655 -28.09 -28.11 -0.30
CA PRO A 655 -27.50 -27.21 -1.29
C PRO A 655 -26.86 -27.99 -2.44
N THR A 656 -26.91 -27.43 -3.65
CA THR A 656 -26.23 -27.98 -4.82
C THR A 656 -24.83 -27.40 -4.99
N VAL A 657 -24.60 -26.19 -4.49
CA VAL A 657 -23.33 -25.49 -4.56
C VAL A 657 -22.93 -25.01 -3.17
N LEU A 658 -21.75 -25.45 -2.71
CA LEU A 658 -21.14 -24.99 -1.46
C LEU A 658 -20.03 -23.99 -1.76
N PHE A 659 -20.03 -22.85 -1.09
CA PHE A 659 -18.93 -21.89 -1.11
C PHE A 659 -18.24 -21.84 0.24
N GLY A 660 -16.92 -22.00 0.23
CA GLY A 660 -16.10 -22.10 1.42
C GLY A 660 -14.76 -21.39 1.27
N LEU A 661 -14.00 -21.41 2.36
CA LEU A 661 -12.59 -21.02 2.40
C LEU A 661 -11.75 -22.26 2.71
N PRO A 662 -10.43 -22.26 2.45
CA PRO A 662 -9.58 -23.41 2.79
C PRO A 662 -9.72 -23.88 4.23
N THR A 663 -9.80 -22.96 5.20
CA THR A 663 -10.00 -23.26 6.62
C THR A 663 -11.29 -24.02 6.90
N LEU A 664 -12.38 -23.69 6.21
CA LEU A 664 -13.64 -24.43 6.31
C LEU A 664 -13.47 -25.85 5.80
N TYR A 665 -12.94 -26.04 4.59
CA TYR A 665 -12.78 -27.37 4.02
C TYR A 665 -11.90 -28.26 4.90
N THR A 666 -10.82 -27.70 5.45
CA THR A 666 -9.98 -28.38 6.45
C THR A 666 -10.80 -28.84 7.67
N ALA A 667 -11.65 -27.97 8.22
CA ALA A 667 -12.48 -28.30 9.37
C ALA A 667 -13.54 -29.36 9.04
N LEU A 668 -14.16 -29.29 7.86
CA LEU A 668 -15.19 -30.25 7.42
C LEU A 668 -14.61 -31.65 7.19
N VAL A 669 -13.49 -31.78 6.49
CA VAL A 669 -12.88 -33.11 6.23
C VAL A 669 -12.35 -33.77 7.51
N ARG A 670 -12.10 -32.98 8.57
CA ARG A 670 -11.63 -33.46 9.88
C ARG A 670 -12.76 -33.70 10.89
N ALA A 671 -14.02 -33.41 10.55
CA ALA A 671 -15.13 -33.60 11.47
C ALA A 671 -15.42 -35.10 11.70
N GLN A 672 -15.61 -35.50 12.98
CA GLN A 672 -15.67 -36.91 13.40
C GLN A 672 -16.70 -37.76 12.65
N ASP A 673 -17.88 -37.20 12.37
CA ASP A 673 -18.99 -37.92 11.74
C ASP A 673 -19.21 -37.55 10.26
N VAL A 674 -18.27 -36.85 9.61
CA VAL A 674 -18.47 -36.36 8.22
C VAL A 674 -18.81 -37.48 7.24
N ALA A 675 -18.18 -38.64 7.39
CA ALA A 675 -18.44 -39.81 6.54
C ALA A 675 -19.86 -40.39 6.69
N GLN A 676 -20.58 -40.04 7.76
CA GLN A 676 -21.96 -40.45 8.03
C GLN A 676 -22.98 -39.39 7.59
N ARG A 677 -22.53 -38.19 7.21
CA ARG A 677 -23.41 -37.09 6.76
C ARG A 677 -23.74 -37.24 5.27
N ASP A 678 -24.97 -36.88 4.90
CA ASP A 678 -25.38 -36.89 3.50
C ASP A 678 -24.94 -35.59 2.79
N LEU A 679 -23.86 -35.69 2.02
CA LEU A 679 -23.34 -34.59 1.19
C LEU A 679 -23.68 -34.75 -0.30
N SER A 680 -24.54 -35.72 -0.65
CA SER A 680 -24.83 -36.11 -2.05
C SER A 680 -25.54 -35.05 -2.89
N SER A 681 -26.09 -34.02 -2.26
CA SER A 681 -26.72 -32.87 -2.91
C SER A 681 -25.69 -31.98 -3.62
N LEU A 682 -24.45 -31.95 -3.13
CA LEU A 682 -23.39 -31.09 -3.64
C LEU A 682 -22.90 -31.58 -5.00
N ARG A 683 -23.10 -30.77 -6.03
CA ARG A 683 -22.55 -30.98 -7.37
C ARG A 683 -21.35 -30.06 -7.68
N LYS A 684 -21.16 -29.00 -6.89
CA LYS A 684 -20.06 -28.04 -7.01
C LYS A 684 -19.62 -27.55 -5.63
N SER A 685 -18.32 -27.36 -5.49
CA SER A 685 -17.68 -26.80 -4.30
C SER A 685 -16.72 -25.71 -4.75
N MET A 686 -16.78 -24.53 -4.16
CA MET A 686 -15.92 -23.38 -4.49
C MET A 686 -15.07 -22.99 -3.29
N SER A 687 -13.80 -22.69 -3.51
CA SER A 687 -12.86 -22.20 -2.49
C SER A 687 -12.24 -20.88 -2.95
N ALA A 688 -12.06 -19.93 -2.04
CA ALA A 688 -11.41 -18.66 -2.38
C ALA A 688 -10.54 -18.09 -1.27
N ALA A 689 -9.91 -16.96 -1.58
CA ALA A 689 -9.10 -16.11 -0.71
C ALA A 689 -7.69 -16.61 -0.37
N GLU A 690 -7.49 -17.92 -0.27
CA GLU A 690 -6.19 -18.56 0.00
C GLU A 690 -6.05 -19.84 -0.84
N VAL A 691 -4.81 -20.32 -0.99
CA VAL A 691 -4.52 -21.60 -1.67
C VAL A 691 -4.92 -22.75 -0.76
N LEU A 692 -5.68 -23.70 -1.29
CA LEU A 692 -6.09 -24.94 -0.64
C LEU A 692 -4.95 -25.97 -0.70
N SER A 693 -4.69 -26.67 0.40
CA SER A 693 -3.70 -27.74 0.39
C SER A 693 -4.18 -28.94 -0.44
N ALA A 694 -3.24 -29.65 -1.07
CA ALA A 694 -3.54 -30.81 -1.90
C ALA A 694 -4.22 -31.95 -1.10
N ASP A 695 -3.86 -32.12 0.16
CA ASP A 695 -4.44 -33.13 1.06
C ASP A 695 -5.91 -32.82 1.35
N VAL A 696 -6.25 -31.57 1.67
CA VAL A 696 -7.63 -31.15 1.93
C VAL A 696 -8.46 -31.25 0.67
N TYR A 697 -7.91 -30.84 -0.48
CA TYR A 697 -8.56 -31.01 -1.78
C TYR A 697 -8.90 -32.49 -2.06
N THR A 698 -7.95 -33.39 -1.81
CA THR A 698 -8.11 -34.83 -2.07
C THR A 698 -9.14 -35.44 -1.11
N ALA A 699 -9.04 -35.16 0.19
CA ALA A 699 -9.98 -35.63 1.20
C ALA A 699 -11.41 -35.16 0.91
N TRP A 700 -11.60 -33.91 0.51
CA TRP A 700 -12.92 -33.41 0.12
C TRP A 700 -13.46 -34.12 -1.12
N LYS A 701 -12.60 -34.31 -2.13
CA LYS A 701 -12.95 -35.04 -3.35
C LYS A 701 -13.38 -36.47 -3.08
N GLU A 702 -12.79 -37.15 -2.09
CA GLU A 702 -13.22 -38.49 -1.68
C GLU A 702 -14.61 -38.49 -1.03
N LEU A 703 -14.97 -37.42 -0.30
CA LEU A 703 -16.28 -37.30 0.35
C LEU A 703 -17.42 -36.97 -0.62
N VAL A 704 -17.19 -36.06 -1.58
CA VAL A 704 -18.27 -35.53 -2.45
C VAL A 704 -18.08 -35.82 -3.95
N GLY A 705 -17.02 -36.53 -4.32
CA GLY A 705 -16.71 -36.93 -5.71
C GLY A 705 -16.02 -35.86 -6.57
N HIS A 706 -15.85 -34.64 -6.08
CA HIS A 706 -15.18 -33.53 -6.76
C HIS A 706 -14.42 -32.65 -5.78
N GLY A 707 -13.30 -32.07 -6.21
CA GLY A 707 -12.55 -31.14 -5.37
C GLY A 707 -13.08 -29.70 -5.48
N PRO A 708 -12.79 -28.82 -4.52
CA PRO A 708 -13.19 -27.42 -4.60
C PRO A 708 -12.48 -26.70 -5.76
N THR A 709 -13.21 -25.94 -6.55
CA THR A 709 -12.64 -25.05 -7.56
C THR A 709 -12.13 -23.78 -6.87
N GLU A 710 -10.81 -23.58 -6.91
CA GLU A 710 -10.16 -22.44 -6.25
C GLU A 710 -10.26 -21.15 -7.08
N GLY A 711 -10.32 -20.00 -6.40
CA GLY A 711 -10.20 -18.70 -7.04
C GLY A 711 -9.67 -17.61 -6.10
N LEU A 712 -9.14 -16.55 -6.70
CA LEU A 712 -8.65 -15.37 -6.02
C LEU A 712 -9.43 -14.14 -6.47
N GLY A 713 -9.85 -13.37 -5.48
CA GLY A 713 -10.47 -12.07 -5.64
C GLY A 713 -9.96 -11.09 -4.59
N SER A 714 -10.46 -9.87 -4.64
CA SER A 714 -10.25 -8.85 -3.62
C SER A 714 -11.55 -8.10 -3.40
N THR A 715 -11.66 -7.41 -2.25
CA THR A 715 -12.80 -6.53 -2.02
C THR A 715 -12.81 -5.40 -3.05
N GLU A 716 -11.65 -4.88 -3.43
CA GLU A 716 -11.49 -3.82 -4.45
C GLU A 716 -11.93 -4.25 -5.86
N MET A 717 -12.03 -5.54 -6.16
CA MET A 717 -12.56 -6.06 -7.43
C MET A 717 -13.96 -6.66 -7.28
N LEU A 718 -14.58 -6.48 -6.11
CA LEU A 718 -15.82 -7.08 -5.62
C LEU A 718 -15.81 -8.62 -5.51
N HIS A 719 -15.24 -9.34 -6.47
CA HIS A 719 -15.23 -10.81 -6.48
C HIS A 719 -13.98 -11.37 -7.17
N ILE A 720 -14.05 -12.62 -7.61
CA ILE A 720 -12.95 -13.43 -8.16
C ILE A 720 -12.56 -12.96 -9.57
N TYR A 721 -11.28 -12.69 -9.78
CA TYR A 721 -10.67 -12.32 -11.07
C TYR A 721 -9.64 -13.34 -11.58
N LEU A 722 -9.17 -14.26 -10.72
CA LEU A 722 -8.44 -15.48 -11.12
C LEU A 722 -9.16 -16.71 -10.59
N SER A 723 -9.35 -17.76 -11.41
CA SER A 723 -9.96 -19.00 -10.94
C SER A 723 -9.48 -20.21 -11.72
N ASN A 724 -9.36 -21.34 -11.02
CA ASN A 724 -9.31 -22.64 -11.69
C ASN A 724 -10.59 -22.85 -12.51
N ARG A 725 -10.50 -23.63 -13.58
CA ARG A 725 -11.69 -23.96 -14.39
C ARG A 725 -12.38 -25.15 -13.76
N LEU A 726 -13.70 -25.29 -13.92
CA LEU A 726 -14.45 -26.42 -13.36
C LEU A 726 -13.92 -27.81 -13.80
N ASP A 727 -13.21 -27.87 -14.92
CA ASP A 727 -12.63 -29.06 -15.54
C ASP A 727 -11.08 -29.10 -15.54
N ASP A 728 -10.41 -28.04 -15.08
CA ASP A 728 -8.94 -27.95 -14.97
C ASP A 728 -8.56 -27.31 -13.64
N HIS A 729 -8.33 -28.17 -12.64
CA HIS A 729 -7.87 -27.78 -11.30
C HIS A 729 -6.35 -27.94 -11.20
N ARG A 730 -5.62 -26.82 -11.20
CA ARG A 730 -4.18 -26.80 -10.98
C ARG A 730 -3.89 -26.41 -9.53
N LEU A 731 -3.64 -27.42 -8.70
CA LEU A 731 -3.35 -27.22 -7.29
C LEU A 731 -2.13 -26.31 -7.10
N GLY A 732 -2.23 -25.36 -6.17
CA GLY A 732 -1.20 -24.35 -5.93
C GLY A 732 -1.28 -23.12 -6.83
N ALA A 733 -2.05 -23.16 -7.92
CA ALA A 733 -2.35 -21.97 -8.72
C ALA A 733 -3.51 -21.20 -8.08
N ALA A 734 -3.42 -19.87 -8.08
CA ALA A 734 -4.57 -19.01 -7.79
C ALA A 734 -5.65 -19.10 -8.90
N GLY A 735 -5.28 -19.67 -10.06
CA GLY A 735 -6.16 -19.91 -11.19
C GLY A 735 -5.69 -19.23 -12.47
N ALA A 736 -6.51 -19.37 -13.51
CA ALA A 736 -6.38 -18.62 -14.75
C ALA A 736 -7.22 -17.34 -14.70
N ARG A 737 -6.92 -16.38 -15.59
CA ARG A 737 -7.72 -15.15 -15.76
C ARG A 737 -9.19 -15.47 -15.99
N VAL A 738 -10.08 -14.87 -15.21
CA VAL A 738 -11.52 -14.91 -15.43
C VAL A 738 -11.87 -14.02 -16.64
N PRO A 739 -12.63 -14.51 -17.65
CA PRO A 739 -13.09 -13.68 -18.77
C PRO A 739 -13.77 -12.41 -18.29
N GLY A 740 -13.48 -11.28 -18.93
CA GLY A 740 -13.88 -9.96 -18.43
C GLY A 740 -12.73 -9.20 -17.78
N TYR A 741 -11.85 -9.85 -17.04
CA TYR A 741 -10.74 -9.15 -16.39
C TYR A 741 -9.50 -9.11 -17.26
N GLU A 742 -8.71 -8.05 -17.15
CA GLU A 742 -7.37 -7.97 -17.70
C GLU A 742 -6.36 -8.05 -16.56
N ILE A 743 -5.27 -8.79 -16.78
CA ILE A 743 -4.21 -9.03 -15.79
C ILE A 743 -2.87 -8.68 -16.42
N ARG A 744 -2.05 -7.93 -15.69
CA ARG A 744 -0.65 -7.71 -16.05
C ARG A 744 0.23 -7.85 -14.81
N LEU A 745 1.43 -8.38 -15.01
CA LEU A 745 2.46 -8.44 -13.99
C LEU A 745 3.52 -7.40 -14.32
N GLU A 746 3.93 -6.58 -13.36
CA GLU A 746 5.01 -5.62 -13.53
C GLU A 746 6.23 -6.00 -12.66
N THR A 747 7.42 -5.99 -13.26
CA THR A 747 8.69 -6.17 -12.55
C THR A 747 8.96 -4.96 -11.64
N PRO A 748 9.92 -5.04 -10.69
CA PRO A 748 10.25 -3.92 -9.81
C PRO A 748 10.62 -2.61 -10.53
N ASP A 749 11.12 -2.71 -11.77
CA ASP A 749 11.47 -1.55 -12.59
C ASP A 749 10.25 -0.90 -13.29
N GLY A 750 9.06 -1.48 -13.14
CA GLY A 750 7.81 -1.02 -13.75
C GLY A 750 7.62 -1.46 -15.21
N LYS A 751 8.29 -2.54 -15.63
CA LYS A 751 8.12 -3.14 -16.97
C LYS A 751 7.19 -4.35 -16.89
N PRO A 752 6.42 -4.68 -17.95
CA PRO A 752 5.67 -5.93 -17.99
C PRO A 752 6.61 -7.15 -17.83
N ALA A 753 6.25 -8.08 -16.95
CA ALA A 753 6.99 -9.32 -16.75
C ALA A 753 6.69 -10.32 -17.87
N ALA A 754 7.70 -11.07 -18.32
CA ALA A 754 7.54 -12.16 -19.27
C ALA A 754 6.90 -13.40 -18.61
N PRO A 755 6.35 -14.36 -19.38
CA PRO A 755 5.94 -15.65 -18.84
C PRO A 755 7.09 -16.34 -18.09
N GLY A 756 6.80 -16.90 -16.90
CA GLY A 756 7.80 -17.48 -15.99
C GLY A 756 8.61 -16.45 -15.20
N GLU A 757 8.51 -15.15 -15.51
CA GLU A 757 9.11 -14.07 -14.74
C GLU A 757 8.16 -13.60 -13.64
N GLU A 758 8.73 -13.19 -12.51
CA GLU A 758 7.95 -12.68 -11.40
C GLU A 758 7.60 -11.20 -11.60
N GLY A 759 6.37 -10.83 -11.26
CA GLY A 759 5.96 -9.43 -11.17
C GLY A 759 4.84 -9.21 -10.16
N VAL A 760 4.60 -7.95 -9.82
CA VAL A 760 3.45 -7.54 -9.01
C VAL A 760 2.22 -7.40 -9.89
N MET A 761 1.10 -7.92 -9.42
CA MET A 761 -0.14 -7.99 -10.19
C MET A 761 -0.91 -6.68 -10.19
N PHE A 762 -1.41 -6.35 -11.38
CA PHE A 762 -2.42 -5.35 -11.61
C PHE A 762 -3.63 -6.01 -12.28
N VAL A 763 -4.82 -5.59 -11.86
CA VAL A 763 -6.10 -6.11 -12.34
C VAL A 763 -6.96 -4.95 -12.84
N ARG A 764 -7.63 -5.15 -13.98
CA ARG A 764 -8.61 -4.20 -14.52
C ARG A 764 -9.91 -4.90 -14.89
N GLY A 765 -11.04 -4.28 -14.57
CA GLY A 765 -12.39 -4.69 -14.98
C GLY A 765 -13.43 -3.75 -14.36
N HIS A 766 -14.66 -3.72 -14.89
CA HIS A 766 -15.69 -2.78 -14.42
C HIS A 766 -16.13 -2.98 -12.96
N SER A 767 -15.80 -4.08 -12.30
CA SER A 767 -16.02 -4.21 -10.84
C SER A 767 -14.89 -3.64 -9.99
N SER A 768 -13.93 -2.91 -10.59
CA SER A 768 -12.90 -2.18 -9.86
C SER A 768 -13.51 -1.05 -9.05
N ALA A 769 -13.26 -1.04 -7.75
CA ALA A 769 -13.66 0.04 -6.88
C ALA A 769 -12.97 1.35 -7.30
N PRO A 770 -13.72 2.45 -7.51
CA PRO A 770 -13.15 3.72 -7.98
C PRO A 770 -12.27 4.41 -6.92
N THR A 771 -12.55 4.19 -5.64
CA THR A 771 -11.85 4.88 -4.56
C THR A 771 -12.01 4.16 -3.22
N TYR A 772 -11.07 4.42 -2.32
CA TYR A 772 -11.33 4.33 -0.88
C TYR A 772 -11.94 5.67 -0.39
N TRP A 773 -13.13 5.59 0.20
CA TRP A 773 -13.84 6.73 0.76
C TRP A 773 -12.96 7.50 1.76
N ASN A 774 -12.92 8.82 1.63
CA ASN A 774 -12.11 9.73 2.46
C ASN A 774 -10.62 9.35 2.60
N ARG A 775 -10.06 8.55 1.69
CA ARG A 775 -8.67 8.07 1.73
C ARG A 775 -7.92 8.27 0.41
N PRO A 776 -7.81 9.51 -0.09
CA PRO A 776 -7.11 9.80 -1.35
C PRO A 776 -5.63 9.37 -1.35
N ASP A 777 -4.99 9.34 -0.17
CA ASP A 777 -3.63 8.81 0.00
C ASP A 777 -3.54 7.33 -0.42
N LYS A 778 -4.49 6.50 0.03
CA LYS A 778 -4.54 5.07 -0.28
C LYS A 778 -5.19 4.78 -1.62
N THR A 779 -6.14 5.60 -2.05
CA THR A 779 -6.74 5.48 -3.39
C THR A 779 -5.66 5.56 -4.44
N ARG A 780 -4.75 6.54 -4.36
CA ARG A 780 -3.63 6.65 -5.31
C ARG A 780 -2.65 5.48 -5.25
N ASP A 781 -2.43 4.90 -4.07
CA ASP A 781 -1.51 3.78 -3.91
C ASP A 781 -2.03 2.48 -4.58
N THR A 782 -3.35 2.25 -4.50
CA THR A 782 -4.04 1.04 -5.00
C THR A 782 -4.70 1.25 -6.38
N MET A 783 -5.53 2.27 -6.56
CA MET A 783 -6.24 2.60 -7.81
C MET A 783 -5.33 3.45 -8.70
N ARG A 784 -4.45 2.78 -9.46
CA ARG A 784 -3.45 3.43 -10.31
C ARG A 784 -3.99 3.58 -11.73
N GLY A 785 -4.68 4.70 -11.97
CA GLY A 785 -5.44 4.90 -13.21
C GLY A 785 -6.65 3.98 -13.20
N ASP A 786 -6.84 3.22 -14.28
CA ASP A 786 -7.90 2.23 -14.45
C ASP A 786 -7.50 0.82 -13.98
N TRP A 787 -6.37 0.68 -13.25
CA TRP A 787 -5.87 -0.59 -12.72
C TRP A 787 -5.85 -0.60 -11.19
N ILE A 788 -6.22 -1.74 -10.61
CA ILE A 788 -6.00 -2.06 -9.21
C ILE A 788 -4.63 -2.72 -9.05
N TYR A 789 -3.73 -2.04 -8.34
CA TYR A 789 -2.49 -2.59 -7.82
C TYR A 789 -2.80 -3.48 -6.62
N THR A 790 -2.62 -4.80 -6.74
CA THR A 790 -2.97 -5.72 -5.66
C THR A 790 -1.90 -5.73 -4.56
N GLY A 791 -0.65 -5.45 -4.90
CA GLY A 791 0.51 -5.66 -4.04
C GLY A 791 0.90 -7.13 -3.90
N ASP A 792 0.29 -8.03 -4.68
CA ASP A 792 0.58 -9.45 -4.69
C ASP A 792 1.53 -9.80 -5.84
N ARG A 793 2.58 -10.57 -5.54
CA ARG A 793 3.57 -11.05 -6.51
C ARG A 793 3.17 -12.39 -7.06
N PHE A 794 3.30 -12.55 -8.37
CA PHE A 794 2.95 -13.76 -9.08
C PHE A 794 4.01 -14.09 -10.13
N VAL A 795 4.02 -15.36 -10.51
CA VAL A 795 4.59 -15.82 -11.79
C VAL A 795 3.44 -16.40 -12.60
N GLU A 796 3.41 -16.10 -13.90
CA GLU A 796 2.48 -16.69 -14.85
C GLU A 796 3.13 -17.88 -15.56
N GLU A 797 2.46 -19.03 -15.55
CA GLU A 797 2.88 -20.27 -16.23
C GLU A 797 1.66 -20.91 -16.91
N ASP A 798 1.71 -21.09 -18.23
CA ASP A 798 0.68 -21.75 -19.04
C ASP A 798 -0.75 -21.20 -18.86
N GLY A 799 -0.88 -19.88 -18.68
CA GLY A 799 -2.13 -19.15 -18.46
C GLY A 799 -2.63 -19.15 -17.02
N PHE A 800 -1.87 -19.72 -16.08
CA PHE A 800 -2.20 -19.78 -14.66
C PHE A 800 -1.21 -18.98 -13.82
N TYR A 801 -1.71 -18.42 -12.72
CA TYR A 801 -0.95 -17.52 -11.87
C TYR A 801 -0.63 -18.19 -10.54
N TYR A 802 0.67 -18.22 -10.21
CA TYR A 802 1.18 -18.82 -8.99
C TYR A 802 1.69 -17.74 -8.04
N PHE A 803 1.05 -17.63 -6.87
CA PHE A 803 1.37 -16.61 -5.88
C PHE A 803 2.78 -16.82 -5.31
N ARG A 804 3.60 -15.77 -5.29
CA ARG A 804 5.00 -15.77 -4.80
C ARG A 804 5.22 -14.95 -3.53
N GLY A 805 4.21 -14.22 -3.06
CA GLY A 805 4.33 -13.39 -1.87
C GLY A 805 3.59 -12.08 -2.04
N ARG A 806 3.61 -11.27 -0.98
CA ARG A 806 3.23 -9.86 -1.02
C ARG A 806 4.45 -9.00 -1.38
N SER A 807 4.28 -7.83 -1.97
CA SER A 807 5.38 -6.88 -2.20
C SER A 807 5.85 -6.21 -0.91
N ASP A 808 4.96 -6.12 0.09
CA ASP A 808 5.18 -5.41 1.37
C ASP A 808 5.64 -6.31 2.53
N ASP A 809 5.65 -7.64 2.39
CA ASP A 809 6.01 -8.59 3.46
C ASP A 809 7.50 -8.99 3.48
N LEU A 810 8.38 -8.27 2.79
CA LEU A 810 9.79 -8.64 2.72
C LEU A 810 10.54 -8.28 4.00
N VAL A 811 11.11 -9.27 4.68
CA VAL A 811 11.84 -9.05 5.94
C VAL A 811 13.28 -9.52 5.80
N LYS A 812 14.20 -8.93 6.55
CA LYS A 812 15.63 -9.26 6.47
C LYS A 812 16.07 -10.02 7.71
N VAL A 813 16.37 -11.31 7.56
CA VAL A 813 16.74 -12.21 8.66
C VAL A 813 18.19 -12.64 8.46
N SER A 814 19.04 -12.40 9.46
CA SER A 814 20.48 -12.69 9.39
C SER A 814 21.15 -12.11 8.12
N GLY A 815 20.73 -10.92 7.71
CA GLY A 815 21.28 -10.22 6.55
C GLY A 815 20.74 -10.69 5.19
N GLN A 816 19.82 -11.66 5.16
CA GLN A 816 19.22 -12.20 3.93
C GLN A 816 17.74 -11.88 3.87
N TRP A 817 17.25 -11.60 2.66
CA TRP A 817 15.84 -11.36 2.43
C TRP A 817 15.06 -12.67 2.56
N VAL A 818 14.03 -12.65 3.41
CA VAL A 818 13.15 -13.77 3.68
C VAL A 818 11.72 -13.29 3.53
N TRP A 819 10.92 -14.08 2.83
CA TRP A 819 9.48 -13.91 2.79
C TRP A 819 8.90 -14.78 3.90
N PRO A 820 8.30 -14.20 4.97
CA PRO A 820 7.75 -15.00 6.06
C PRO A 820 6.74 -16.04 5.55
N LEU A 821 5.92 -15.66 4.57
CA LEU A 821 4.94 -16.57 3.98
C LEU A 821 5.56 -17.78 3.25
N GLU A 822 6.76 -17.65 2.69
CA GLU A 822 7.46 -18.80 2.07
C GLU A 822 7.78 -19.86 3.13
N VAL A 823 8.21 -19.41 4.31
CA VAL A 823 8.51 -20.27 5.46
C VAL A 823 7.23 -20.86 6.04
N GLU A 824 6.17 -20.06 6.10
CA GLU A 824 4.84 -20.51 6.51
C GLU A 824 4.28 -21.61 5.63
N ARG A 825 4.40 -21.48 4.29
CA ARG A 825 3.99 -22.52 3.35
C ARG A 825 4.76 -23.81 3.56
N CYS A 826 6.08 -23.72 3.69
CA CYS A 826 6.91 -24.88 4.00
C CYS A 826 6.45 -25.54 5.31
N LEU A 827 6.26 -24.78 6.38
CA LEU A 827 5.79 -25.34 7.65
C LEU A 827 4.39 -25.97 7.55
N ASN A 828 3.46 -25.36 6.82
CA ASN A 828 2.11 -25.90 6.62
C ASN A 828 2.08 -27.22 5.83
N GLU A 829 3.17 -27.62 5.17
CA GLU A 829 3.32 -28.94 4.55
C GLU A 829 3.78 -30.03 5.55
N HIS A 830 4.16 -29.67 6.78
CA HIS A 830 4.55 -30.64 7.80
C HIS A 830 3.33 -31.33 8.42
N PRO A 831 3.31 -32.68 8.55
CA PRO A 831 2.11 -33.44 8.95
C PRO A 831 1.60 -33.12 10.37
N ASP A 832 2.48 -32.61 11.24
CA ASP A 832 2.11 -32.29 12.62
C ASP A 832 1.55 -30.86 12.78
N ILE A 833 1.62 -30.02 11.74
CA ILE A 833 1.10 -28.67 11.76
C ILE A 833 -0.38 -28.67 11.33
N HIS A 834 -1.25 -28.15 12.19
CA HIS A 834 -2.63 -27.86 11.83
C HIS A 834 -2.71 -26.60 10.97
N GLU A 835 -2.07 -25.53 11.44
CA GLU A 835 -1.85 -24.26 10.74
C GLU A 835 -0.72 -23.49 11.42
N CYS A 836 0.00 -22.66 10.66
CA CYS A 836 1.00 -21.77 11.22
C CYS A 836 0.98 -20.41 10.54
N VAL A 837 1.63 -19.45 11.19
CA VAL A 837 1.94 -18.13 10.63
C VAL A 837 3.36 -17.76 10.99
N VAL A 838 4.08 -17.20 10.03
CA VAL A 838 5.45 -16.73 10.24
C VAL A 838 5.47 -15.21 10.17
N LEU A 839 6.07 -14.61 11.20
CA LEU A 839 6.22 -13.16 11.35
C LEU A 839 7.71 -12.83 11.47
N ALA A 840 8.07 -11.61 11.07
CA ALA A 840 9.32 -11.03 11.54
C ALA A 840 9.15 -10.53 12.97
N GLU A 841 10.15 -10.82 13.79
CA GLU A 841 10.24 -10.31 15.15
C GLU A 841 11.62 -9.71 15.38
N GLN A 842 11.66 -8.57 16.06
CA GLN A 842 12.90 -7.96 16.48
C GLN A 842 13.29 -8.51 17.85
N LEU A 843 14.47 -9.13 17.95
CA LEU A 843 15.02 -9.63 19.20
C LEU A 843 15.55 -8.46 20.06
N GLU A 844 15.81 -8.71 21.35
CA GLU A 844 16.37 -7.70 22.29
C GLU A 844 17.66 -7.03 21.77
N ASP A 845 18.48 -7.77 21.02
CA ASP A 845 19.70 -7.26 20.38
C ASP A 845 19.47 -6.54 19.04
N LYS A 846 18.21 -6.18 18.75
CA LYS A 846 17.71 -5.50 17.56
C LYS A 846 17.81 -6.28 16.25
N ARG A 847 18.29 -7.53 16.26
CA ARG A 847 18.29 -8.38 15.06
C ARG A 847 16.88 -8.86 14.76
N THR A 848 16.52 -8.87 13.49
CA THR A 848 15.27 -9.48 13.02
C THR A 848 15.46 -11.00 12.89
N ALA A 849 14.54 -11.75 13.48
CA ALA A 849 14.40 -13.18 13.34
C ALA A 849 12.99 -13.53 12.86
N LEU A 850 12.81 -14.76 12.40
CA LEU A 850 11.47 -15.29 12.16
C LEU A 850 10.91 -15.94 13.41
N ARG A 851 9.65 -15.62 13.70
CA ARG A 851 8.82 -16.27 14.71
C ARG A 851 7.69 -17.02 14.00
N ALA A 852 7.64 -18.32 14.21
CA ALA A 852 6.51 -19.15 13.79
C ALA A 852 5.54 -19.30 14.95
N VAL A 853 4.30 -18.86 14.78
CA VAL A 853 3.22 -19.18 15.70
C VAL A 853 2.47 -20.37 15.11
N VAL A 854 2.44 -21.49 15.83
CA VAL A 854 2.04 -22.80 15.32
C VAL A 854 0.88 -23.34 16.14
N SER A 855 -0.18 -23.76 15.46
CA SER A 855 -1.18 -24.68 15.99
C SER A 855 -0.86 -26.08 15.47
N LEU A 856 -0.71 -27.04 16.38
CA LEU A 856 -0.40 -28.44 16.06
C LEU A 856 -1.68 -29.26 15.90
N VAL A 857 -1.59 -30.37 15.17
CA VAL A 857 -2.68 -31.34 15.13
C VAL A 857 -2.88 -31.99 16.51
N PRO A 858 -4.12 -32.39 16.88
CA PRO A 858 -4.38 -33.00 18.18
C PRO A 858 -3.52 -34.23 18.45
N GLY A 859 -2.94 -34.32 19.66
CA GLY A 859 -2.12 -35.45 20.10
C GLY A 859 -0.61 -35.29 19.87
N VAL A 860 -0.17 -34.23 19.17
CA VAL A 860 1.25 -33.86 19.09
C VAL A 860 1.60 -32.96 20.27
N ALA A 861 2.72 -33.25 20.95
CA ALA A 861 3.20 -32.45 22.06
C ALA A 861 3.98 -31.23 21.56
N ALA A 862 3.63 -30.05 22.07
CA ALA A 862 4.38 -28.82 21.86
C ALA A 862 5.66 -28.79 22.71
N ASP A 863 6.69 -29.51 22.29
CA ASP A 863 7.96 -29.62 23.02
C ASP A 863 9.20 -29.25 22.16
N GLU A 864 10.38 -29.33 22.78
CA GLU A 864 11.64 -28.99 22.12
C GLU A 864 11.99 -29.98 20.99
N ALA A 865 11.56 -31.25 21.11
CA ALA A 865 11.77 -32.26 20.09
C ALA A 865 10.94 -31.94 18.83
N GLU A 866 9.68 -31.54 19.01
CA GLU A 866 8.82 -31.11 17.92
C GLU A 866 9.36 -29.82 17.27
N THR A 867 9.76 -28.85 18.09
CA THR A 867 10.37 -27.61 17.60
C THR A 867 11.63 -27.88 16.77
N LYS A 868 12.45 -28.85 17.19
CA LYS A 868 13.63 -29.27 16.44
C LYS A 868 13.23 -29.93 15.11
N LYS A 869 12.20 -30.78 15.12
CA LYS A 869 11.66 -31.44 13.93
C LYS A 869 11.18 -30.42 12.89
N LEU A 870 10.38 -29.43 13.31
CA LEU A 870 9.89 -28.35 12.44
C LEU A 870 11.04 -27.49 11.88
N ARG A 871 12.03 -27.13 12.70
CA ARG A 871 13.23 -26.42 12.22
C ARG A 871 13.98 -27.22 11.18
N ASP A 872 14.21 -28.49 11.44
CA ASP A 872 14.95 -29.36 10.53
C ASP A 872 14.18 -29.58 9.23
N PHE A 873 12.85 -29.65 9.28
CA PHE A 873 11.99 -29.69 8.09
C PHE A 873 12.19 -28.45 7.21
N VAL A 874 12.16 -27.25 7.79
CA VAL A 874 12.41 -26.00 7.06
C VAL A 874 13.83 -25.96 6.48
N LYS A 875 14.84 -26.40 7.23
CA LYS A 875 16.24 -26.42 6.74
C LYS A 875 16.47 -27.40 5.59
N VAL A 876 15.66 -28.45 5.48
CA VAL A 876 15.75 -29.46 4.41
C VAL A 876 15.03 -28.98 3.15
N HIS A 877 13.86 -28.37 3.28
CA HIS A 877 13.03 -27.96 2.14
C HIS A 877 13.28 -26.53 1.68
N LEU A 878 13.80 -25.68 2.58
CA LEU A 878 14.26 -24.32 2.32
C LEU A 878 15.73 -24.17 2.75
N THR A 879 16.24 -22.95 2.75
CA THR A 879 17.60 -22.64 3.19
C THR A 879 17.69 -22.46 4.71
N PRO A 880 18.83 -22.82 5.37
CA PRO A 880 18.90 -22.83 6.82
C PRO A 880 18.59 -21.50 7.53
N PHE A 881 18.88 -20.36 6.88
CA PHE A 881 18.59 -19.02 7.42
C PHE A 881 17.10 -18.66 7.42
N LYS A 882 16.26 -19.38 6.66
CA LYS A 882 14.80 -19.23 6.65
C LYS A 882 14.12 -20.01 7.77
N SER A 883 14.85 -20.87 8.49
CA SER A 883 14.31 -21.57 9.66
C SER A 883 13.91 -20.56 10.75
N PRO A 884 12.67 -20.61 11.27
CA PRO A 884 12.30 -19.76 12.39
C PRO A 884 13.18 -20.01 13.61
N ARG A 885 13.51 -18.91 14.30
CA ARG A 885 14.29 -18.95 15.54
C ARG A 885 13.38 -19.15 16.74
N LEU A 886 12.17 -18.60 16.66
CA LEU A 886 11.17 -18.61 17.71
C LEU A 886 9.97 -19.42 17.24
N PHE A 887 9.46 -20.27 18.12
CA PHE A 887 8.28 -21.08 17.90
C PHE A 887 7.35 -20.90 19.10
N ASP A 888 6.18 -20.34 18.84
CA ASP A 888 5.13 -20.19 19.84
C ASP A 888 4.01 -21.17 19.49
N TYR A 889 3.68 -22.05 20.44
CA TYR A 889 2.58 -22.98 20.25
C TYR A 889 1.30 -22.39 20.84
N VAL A 890 0.27 -22.32 20.01
CA VAL A 890 -1.07 -21.86 20.40
C VAL A 890 -2.07 -22.97 20.13
N ALA A 891 -3.16 -22.99 20.90
CA ALA A 891 -4.27 -23.89 20.60
C ALA A 891 -4.85 -23.59 19.21
N GLU A 892 -5.11 -22.31 18.93
CA GLU A 892 -5.66 -21.82 17.65
C GLU A 892 -5.05 -20.46 17.30
N LEU A 893 -4.87 -20.20 16.00
CA LEU A 893 -4.45 -18.87 15.53
C LEU A 893 -5.64 -17.90 15.55
N PRO A 894 -5.43 -16.62 15.94
CA PRO A 894 -6.50 -15.64 15.85
C PRO A 894 -6.92 -15.49 14.40
N LYS A 895 -8.24 -15.44 14.17
CA LYS A 895 -8.83 -15.26 12.86
C LYS A 895 -9.55 -13.92 12.78
N THR A 896 -9.48 -13.29 11.63
CA THR A 896 -10.37 -12.18 11.27
C THR A 896 -11.78 -12.72 11.09
N GLY A 897 -12.79 -11.85 11.00
CA GLY A 897 -14.14 -12.33 10.69
C GLY A 897 -14.29 -13.01 9.34
N THR A 898 -13.33 -12.85 8.42
CA THR A 898 -13.29 -13.61 7.16
C THR A 898 -12.79 -15.04 7.33
N GLY A 899 -12.38 -15.48 8.53
CA GLY A 899 -11.73 -16.78 8.72
C GLY A 899 -10.25 -16.82 8.30
N LYS A 900 -9.68 -15.73 7.77
CA LYS A 900 -8.24 -15.56 7.54
C LYS A 900 -7.49 -15.36 8.86
N ILE A 901 -6.23 -15.78 8.94
CA ILE A 901 -5.36 -15.51 10.10
C ILE A 901 -5.22 -14.00 10.32
N ASP A 902 -5.55 -13.52 11.52
CA ASP A 902 -5.36 -12.14 11.94
C ASP A 902 -3.91 -11.91 12.37
N ARG A 903 -3.06 -11.63 11.37
CA ARG A 903 -1.64 -11.32 11.57
C ARG A 903 -1.44 -10.10 12.47
N GLN A 904 -2.33 -9.10 12.41
CA GLN A 904 -2.20 -7.89 13.23
C GLN A 904 -2.44 -8.17 14.71
N ALA A 905 -3.42 -9.02 15.04
CA ALA A 905 -3.63 -9.45 16.42
C ALA A 905 -2.39 -10.14 17.02
N LEU A 906 -1.66 -10.91 16.20
CA LEU A 906 -0.42 -11.57 16.61
C LEU A 906 0.76 -10.61 16.76
N VAL A 907 0.84 -9.58 15.91
CA VAL A 907 1.85 -8.51 16.03
C VAL A 907 1.58 -7.68 17.29
N ARG A 908 0.34 -7.23 17.53
CA ARG A 908 -0.01 -6.43 18.73
C ARG A 908 0.23 -7.17 20.05
N LYS A 909 0.01 -8.50 20.08
CA LYS A 909 0.34 -9.33 21.25
C LYS A 909 1.85 -9.39 21.52
N SER A 910 2.67 -9.27 20.48
CA SER A 910 4.13 -9.16 20.61
C SER A 910 4.52 -7.87 21.33
N ASP A 911 3.91 -6.75 20.93
CA ASP A 911 4.23 -5.42 21.47
C ASP A 911 3.76 -5.23 22.92
N ALA A 912 2.75 -5.99 23.36
CA ALA A 912 2.23 -5.94 24.73
C ALA A 912 3.05 -6.75 25.76
N VAL A 913 4.03 -7.54 25.30
CA VAL A 913 4.88 -8.41 26.14
C VAL A 913 6.34 -7.92 26.19
N ALA A 914 6.66 -6.83 25.49
CA ALA A 914 7.99 -6.20 25.45
C ALA A 914 8.15 -5.05 26.45
#